data_AF-A0A7X7C2E4-F1
#
_entry.id   AF-A0A7X7C2E4-F1
#
_cell.length_a   1.000
_cell.length_b   1.000
_cell.length_c   1.000
_cell.angle_alpha   90.00
_cell.angle_beta   90.00
_cell.angle_gamma   90.00
#
_symmetry.space_group_name_H-M   'P 1'
#
loop_
_entity.id
_entity.type
_entity.pdbx_description
1 polymer ?
#
loop_
_entity_poly.entity_id
_entity_poly.type
_entity_poly.pdbx_seq_one_letter_code
_entity_poly.pdbx_strand_id
1 'polypeptide(L)'
;MEQANSVDQFLKLFERFKQYKGVFFRGQSEKYSTIPPSISRDKGYYENEHLIFEETIRLKKEEFEVYKWPIEKLAKMQHFGIPTRLVDVTIDPLVALFFAIQNVDDENAGNVYVFIQNGHSLDSKHVRLLSLVSTLSDLSIEKIKKAYESNYIDYISEEEILVMIQNAAFIEYTEELKKTNSRLFNQKGTFVICGNEICEGKISRTIRTIDKVIPNIVIRIPYEYKNLVKKELDEKYGINETMIYPELPSVANYIKEKYKHDNFNIDGTYSIVETKDISHAGAKRISIIVVLEKPLKVEYIKQVAKSIIEKQASSKDVVWIYVAKNSNDYIMSNWVLRGQWISNKLETKYRPLLIGNSDGDGYYWDESKSYSTLGDYYSENVFDDDKDLFVYHDKIFEGIKAVYDILQATFNSSGIDEFTEVVNKHKKFINRYYNLLGEFGHSRDKNFDDFLENYSQAALFLDNIQIWVNRKDLNERTKKYQILRCLEDAKRYIDAIENERPNWVKKLNVTKLDYENINFKSKQKKEYQYKQTLPLNPNALIVKFNIEIVKNADNTFYIKGITNLYDKANIMLSVKDINGQLRGQSKTEVINGCFEFETFSDNGAGYSPGLYLAEIIVPIPSVQPQEFILKAGIEYENLAGEYMDRTGIGPTLKYVKEFII
;
A
#
# COMPACT_ATOMS: atom_id res chain seq x y z
N MET A 1 1.66 -3.00 3.38
CA MET A 1 2.26 -3.68 2.22
C MET A 1 2.80 -2.61 1.28
N GLU A 2 3.91 -2.87 0.62
CA GLU A 2 4.50 -1.95 -0.36
C GLU A 2 4.69 -2.67 -1.71
N GLN A 3 4.92 -1.90 -2.78
CA GLN A 3 5.08 -2.41 -4.14
C GLN A 3 6.48 -2.07 -4.69
N ALA A 4 7.06 -2.98 -5.48
CA ALA A 4 8.23 -2.72 -6.29
C ALA A 4 8.05 -3.29 -7.71
N ASN A 5 8.43 -2.48 -8.72
CA ASN A 5 8.31 -2.85 -10.15
C ASN A 5 9.66 -3.24 -10.79
N SER A 6 10.77 -3.05 -10.07
CA SER A 6 12.15 -3.37 -10.51
C SER A 6 13.00 -3.81 -9.33
N VAL A 7 14.12 -4.48 -9.60
CA VAL A 7 15.08 -4.88 -8.55
C VAL A 7 15.65 -3.65 -7.84
N ASP A 8 15.87 -2.54 -8.55
CA ASP A 8 16.42 -1.31 -7.96
C ASP A 8 15.42 -0.64 -7.00
N GLN A 9 14.13 -0.63 -7.35
CA GLN A 9 13.07 -0.17 -6.43
C GLN A 9 12.98 -1.08 -5.22
N PHE A 10 13.03 -2.40 -5.43
CA PHE A 10 13.02 -3.40 -4.36
C PHE A 10 14.17 -3.17 -3.38
N LEU A 11 15.41 -3.04 -3.87
CA LEU A 11 16.60 -2.76 -3.05
C LEU A 11 16.51 -1.45 -2.27
N LYS A 12 15.97 -0.37 -2.87
CA LYS A 12 15.75 0.91 -2.17
C LYS A 12 14.84 0.76 -0.95
N LEU A 13 13.84 -0.11 -1.02
CA LEU A 13 12.97 -0.40 0.14
C LEU A 13 13.73 -1.14 1.26
N PHE A 14 14.82 -1.86 0.94
CA PHE A 14 15.66 -2.55 1.93
C PHE A 14 16.66 -1.67 2.67
N GLU A 15 17.03 -0.52 2.12
CA GLU A 15 18.04 0.36 2.73
C GLU A 15 17.71 0.72 4.18
N ARG A 16 16.43 0.97 4.50
CA ARG A 16 15.99 1.27 5.87
C ARG A 16 16.10 0.10 6.86
N PHE A 17 16.29 -1.12 6.36
CA PHE A 17 16.42 -2.33 7.18
C PHE A 17 17.88 -2.69 7.50
N LYS A 18 18.86 -2.04 6.86
CA LYS A 18 20.30 -2.37 7.02
C LYS A 18 20.82 -2.24 8.46
N GLN A 19 20.17 -1.41 9.28
CA GLN A 19 20.55 -1.22 10.68
C GLN A 19 20.14 -2.37 11.59
N TYR A 20 19.16 -3.19 11.18
CA TYR A 20 18.67 -4.27 12.00
C TYR A 20 19.54 -5.51 11.81
N LYS A 21 19.85 -6.18 12.93
CA LYS A 21 20.38 -7.54 12.91
C LYS A 21 19.21 -8.52 12.87
N GLY A 22 19.45 -9.73 12.37
CA GLY A 22 18.42 -10.78 12.34
C GLY A 22 17.28 -10.47 11.38
N VAL A 23 17.61 -10.03 10.17
CA VAL A 23 16.62 -9.84 9.11
C VAL A 23 16.52 -11.10 8.27
N PHE A 24 15.33 -11.68 8.22
CA PHE A 24 15.00 -12.89 7.47
C PHE A 24 13.96 -12.57 6.40
N PHE A 25 14.15 -13.16 5.23
CA PHE A 25 13.31 -12.96 4.07
C PHE A 25 12.67 -14.25 3.62
N ARG A 26 11.45 -14.16 3.12
CA ARG A 26 10.78 -15.27 2.45
C ARG A 26 10.02 -14.78 1.24
N GLY A 27 10.31 -15.38 0.08
CA GLY A 27 9.56 -15.14 -1.14
C GLY A 27 8.53 -16.24 -1.40
N GLN A 28 7.31 -15.87 -1.76
CA GLN A 28 6.32 -16.80 -2.29
C GLN A 28 5.29 -16.11 -3.17
N SER A 29 4.59 -16.88 -4.00
CA SER A 29 3.43 -16.40 -4.75
C SER A 29 2.29 -16.03 -3.79
N GLU A 30 1.60 -14.94 -4.10
CA GLU A 30 0.49 -14.39 -3.30
C GLU A 30 -0.69 -15.36 -3.16
N LYS A 31 -0.84 -16.32 -4.08
CA LYS A 31 -1.84 -17.39 -3.96
C LYS A 31 -1.71 -18.21 -2.68
N TYR A 32 -0.53 -18.22 -2.07
CA TYR A 32 -0.29 -18.84 -0.78
C TYR A 32 -0.46 -17.79 0.32
N SER A 33 -1.65 -17.75 0.91
CA SER A 33 -1.99 -16.83 2.01
C SER A 33 -1.35 -17.20 3.35
N THR A 34 -0.84 -18.42 3.47
CA THR A 34 -0.20 -18.96 4.67
C THR A 34 1.18 -19.53 4.38
N ILE A 35 1.96 -19.72 5.44
CA ILE A 35 3.33 -20.22 5.41
C ILE A 35 3.44 -21.44 6.35
N PRO A 36 2.76 -22.57 6.04
CA PRO A 36 2.87 -23.77 6.86
C PRO A 36 4.19 -24.51 6.58
N PRO A 37 4.86 -25.05 7.62
CA PRO A 37 5.89 -26.06 7.43
C PRO A 37 5.29 -27.30 6.74
N SER A 38 6.10 -28.10 6.04
CA SER A 38 5.60 -29.22 5.24
C SER A 38 4.89 -30.29 6.10
N ILE A 39 5.35 -30.50 7.35
CA ILE A 39 4.72 -31.43 8.30
C ILE A 39 3.29 -31.03 8.70
N SER A 40 2.94 -29.73 8.68
CA SER A 40 1.63 -29.27 9.17
C SER A 40 0.56 -29.27 8.08
N ARG A 41 0.91 -29.64 6.84
CA ARG A 41 0.00 -29.61 5.69
C ARG A 41 -0.95 -30.80 5.65
N ASP A 42 -0.62 -31.88 6.36
CA ASP A 42 -1.43 -33.09 6.42
C ASP A 42 -1.49 -33.60 7.87
N LYS A 43 -2.68 -34.06 8.28
CA LYS A 43 -2.91 -34.60 9.62
C LYS A 43 -2.05 -35.82 9.93
N GLY A 44 -1.93 -36.73 8.96
CA GLY A 44 -1.09 -37.92 9.08
C GLY A 44 0.38 -37.57 9.26
N TYR A 45 0.84 -36.43 8.76
CA TYR A 45 2.23 -36.00 8.91
C TYR A 45 2.53 -35.54 10.34
N TYR A 46 1.82 -34.55 10.86
CA TYR A 46 2.12 -34.04 12.21
C TYR A 46 1.75 -35.03 13.32
N GLU A 47 0.74 -35.89 13.13
CA GLU A 47 0.43 -36.96 14.09
C GLU A 47 1.53 -38.02 14.17
N ASN A 48 2.27 -38.24 13.07
CA ASN A 48 3.29 -39.28 12.97
C ASN A 48 4.72 -38.72 12.81
N GLU A 49 4.96 -37.45 13.15
CA GLU A 49 6.27 -36.79 12.92
C GLU A 49 7.46 -37.59 13.47
N HIS A 50 7.36 -38.11 14.69
CA HIS A 50 8.38 -38.98 15.29
C HIS A 50 8.63 -40.27 14.51
N LEU A 51 7.59 -40.90 13.96
CA LEU A 51 7.71 -42.10 13.13
C LEU A 51 8.35 -41.77 11.79
N ILE A 52 7.96 -40.65 11.16
CA ILE A 52 8.57 -40.18 9.91
C ILE A 52 10.06 -39.94 10.12
N PHE A 53 10.43 -39.30 11.23
CA PHE A 53 11.81 -39.07 11.61
C PHE A 53 12.58 -40.37 11.81
N GLU A 54 12.06 -41.29 12.63
CA GLU A 54 12.68 -42.58 12.92
C GLU A 54 12.83 -43.45 11.65
N GLU A 55 11.77 -43.57 10.85
CA GLU A 55 11.74 -44.35 9.64
C GLU A 55 12.70 -43.79 8.58
N THR A 56 12.80 -42.46 8.46
CA THR A 56 13.76 -41.82 7.57
C THR A 56 15.20 -42.21 7.93
N ILE A 57 15.55 -42.10 9.21
CA ILE A 57 16.88 -42.47 9.69
C ILE A 57 17.13 -43.96 9.47
N ARG A 58 16.13 -44.82 9.70
CA ARG A 58 16.24 -46.26 9.48
C ARG A 58 16.49 -46.60 8.01
N LEU A 59 15.75 -45.97 7.09
CA LEU A 59 15.84 -46.25 5.64
C LEU A 59 17.11 -45.68 4.99
N LYS A 60 17.68 -44.61 5.56
CA LYS A 60 18.84 -43.88 5.01
C LYS A 60 19.97 -43.75 6.02
N LYS A 61 20.19 -44.78 6.84
CA LYS A 61 21.10 -44.75 7.99
C LYS A 61 22.47 -44.11 7.69
N GLU A 62 23.16 -44.57 6.65
CA GLU A 62 24.49 -44.09 6.25
C GLU A 62 24.53 -42.58 5.95
N GLU A 63 23.48 -42.04 5.31
CA GLU A 63 23.36 -40.61 4.98
C GLU A 63 23.16 -39.74 6.23
N PHE A 64 22.59 -40.31 7.29
CA PHE A 64 22.24 -39.59 8.52
C PHE A 64 23.20 -39.83 9.70
N GLU A 65 24.11 -40.80 9.60
CA GLU A 65 25.09 -41.14 10.65
C GLU A 65 26.05 -39.98 10.97
N VAL A 66 26.35 -39.12 10.00
CA VAL A 66 27.23 -37.96 10.18
C VAL A 66 26.60 -36.84 11.01
N TYR A 67 25.27 -36.78 11.09
CA TYR A 67 24.54 -35.71 11.79
C TYR A 67 24.26 -36.12 13.23
N LYS A 68 24.78 -35.34 14.17
CA LYS A 68 24.63 -35.63 15.60
C LYS A 68 23.28 -35.17 16.11
N TRP A 69 22.86 -33.96 15.74
CA TRP A 69 21.74 -33.28 16.36
C TRP A 69 20.46 -33.40 15.53
N PRO A 70 19.27 -33.45 16.16
CA PRO A 70 18.00 -33.55 15.45
C PRO A 70 17.79 -32.45 14.39
N ILE A 71 18.22 -31.21 14.66
CA ILE A 71 18.09 -30.09 13.72
C ILE A 71 18.84 -30.32 12.40
N GLU A 72 20.03 -30.90 12.44
CA GLU A 72 20.83 -31.20 11.24
C GLU A 72 20.13 -32.27 10.39
N LYS A 73 19.54 -33.28 11.05
CA LYS A 73 18.75 -34.33 10.39
C LYS A 73 17.50 -33.75 9.76
N LEU A 74 16.76 -32.88 10.46
CA LEU A 74 15.58 -32.20 9.90
C LEU A 74 15.96 -31.36 8.67
N ALA A 75 17.07 -30.63 8.71
CA ALA A 75 17.52 -29.84 7.55
C ALA A 75 17.82 -30.75 6.33
N LYS A 76 18.45 -31.90 6.56
CA LYS A 76 18.71 -32.89 5.51
C LYS A 76 17.42 -33.56 5.00
N MET A 77 16.47 -33.85 5.88
CA MET A 77 15.14 -34.37 5.53
C MET A 77 14.38 -33.40 4.61
N GLN A 78 14.32 -32.12 4.98
CA GLN A 78 13.69 -31.06 4.18
C GLN A 78 14.30 -30.96 2.78
N HIS A 79 15.62 -31.10 2.66
CA HIS A 79 16.31 -31.11 1.37
C HIS A 79 15.83 -32.23 0.43
N PHE A 80 15.58 -33.43 0.96
CA PHE A 80 15.05 -34.57 0.21
C PHE A 80 13.53 -34.54 0.03
N GLY A 81 12.85 -33.47 0.47
CA GLY A 81 11.40 -33.34 0.35
C GLY A 81 10.61 -34.15 1.38
N ILE A 82 11.27 -34.65 2.44
CA ILE A 82 10.59 -35.33 3.53
C ILE A 82 9.89 -34.27 4.40
N PRO A 83 8.63 -34.47 4.82
CA PRO A 83 7.91 -33.49 5.63
C PRO A 83 8.64 -33.17 6.95
N THR A 84 8.81 -31.88 7.26
CA THR A 84 9.44 -31.40 8.49
C THR A 84 8.71 -30.19 9.06
N ARG A 85 8.98 -29.86 10.32
CA ARG A 85 8.56 -28.63 10.99
C ARG A 85 9.37 -27.38 10.62
N LEU A 86 10.21 -27.46 9.59
CA LEU A 86 11.03 -26.33 9.12
C LEU A 86 10.29 -25.54 8.05
N VAL A 87 10.51 -24.23 8.07
CA VAL A 87 10.11 -23.28 7.03
C VAL A 87 11.37 -22.63 6.48
N ASP A 88 11.55 -22.67 5.17
CA ASP A 88 12.69 -22.05 4.49
C ASP A 88 12.59 -20.51 4.54
N VAL A 89 13.67 -19.88 4.99
CA VAL A 89 13.88 -18.43 4.89
C VAL A 89 15.31 -18.17 4.38
N THR A 90 15.59 -16.96 3.93
CA THR A 90 16.94 -16.57 3.47
C THR A 90 17.34 -15.25 4.12
N ILE A 91 18.64 -15.04 4.27
CA ILE A 91 19.19 -13.74 4.68
C ILE A 91 19.50 -12.83 3.48
N ASP A 92 19.24 -13.29 2.26
CA ASP A 92 19.46 -12.53 1.03
C ASP A 92 18.12 -12.09 0.42
N PRO A 93 17.84 -10.77 0.37
CA PRO A 93 16.57 -10.28 -0.14
C PRO A 93 16.38 -10.60 -1.63
N LEU A 94 17.44 -10.69 -2.42
CA LEU A 94 17.34 -11.01 -3.85
C LEU A 94 17.04 -12.48 -4.10
N VAL A 95 17.52 -13.37 -3.22
CA VAL A 95 17.12 -14.79 -3.25
C VAL A 95 15.65 -14.94 -2.90
N ALA A 96 15.16 -14.21 -1.89
CA ALA A 96 13.73 -14.18 -1.59
C ALA A 96 12.92 -13.63 -2.76
N LEU A 97 13.40 -12.57 -3.42
CA LEU A 97 12.77 -12.02 -4.61
C LEU A 97 12.64 -13.07 -5.71
N PHE A 98 13.72 -13.83 -5.99
CA PHE A 98 13.68 -14.93 -6.94
C PHE A 98 12.57 -15.94 -6.61
N PHE A 99 12.47 -16.39 -5.36
CA PHE A 99 11.43 -17.34 -4.95
C PHE A 99 10.01 -16.78 -5.07
N ALA A 100 9.83 -15.47 -4.85
CA ALA A 100 8.53 -14.82 -5.01
C ALA A 100 8.03 -14.82 -6.47
N ILE A 101 8.96 -14.80 -7.45
CA ILE A 101 8.64 -14.61 -8.87
C ILE A 101 9.11 -15.75 -9.80
N GLN A 102 9.67 -16.83 -9.26
CA GLN A 102 10.30 -17.91 -10.05
C GLN A 102 9.39 -18.41 -11.19
N ASN A 103 8.08 -18.52 -10.90
CA ASN A 103 7.04 -18.80 -11.87
C ASN A 103 6.42 -17.48 -12.35
N VAL A 104 6.86 -17.04 -13.53
CA VAL A 104 6.41 -15.81 -14.18
C VAL A 104 5.07 -15.95 -14.89
N ASP A 105 4.58 -17.18 -15.06
CA ASP A 105 3.29 -17.46 -15.70
C ASP A 105 2.16 -17.57 -14.67
N ASP A 106 2.49 -17.62 -13.37
CA ASP A 106 1.52 -17.46 -12.29
C ASP A 106 1.02 -16.01 -12.21
N GLU A 107 -0.23 -15.79 -12.61
CA GLU A 107 -0.92 -14.50 -12.67
C GLU A 107 -1.07 -13.81 -11.30
N ASN A 108 -0.86 -14.53 -10.20
CA ASN A 108 -0.81 -13.95 -8.87
C ASN A 108 0.47 -13.10 -8.70
N ALA A 109 0.44 -12.09 -7.83
CA ALA A 109 1.63 -11.33 -7.51
C ALA A 109 2.68 -12.20 -6.78
N GLY A 110 3.93 -11.76 -6.74
CA GLY A 110 4.96 -12.33 -5.88
C GLY A 110 5.12 -11.49 -4.62
N ASN A 111 5.16 -12.11 -3.44
CA ASN A 111 5.32 -11.43 -2.17
C ASN A 111 6.64 -11.81 -1.49
N VAL A 112 7.39 -10.80 -1.06
CA VAL A 112 8.56 -10.96 -0.18
C VAL A 112 8.17 -10.48 1.22
N TYR A 113 8.16 -11.42 2.15
CA TYR A 113 7.92 -11.20 3.57
C TYR A 113 9.25 -10.92 4.26
N VAL A 114 9.29 -9.88 5.09
CA VAL A 114 10.46 -9.49 5.87
C VAL A 114 10.15 -9.64 7.35
N PHE A 115 11.02 -10.38 8.04
CA PHE A 115 10.93 -10.63 9.47
C PHE A 115 12.21 -10.13 10.14
N ILE A 116 12.05 -9.22 11.09
CA ILE A 116 13.11 -8.73 11.97
C ILE A 116 12.92 -9.47 13.28
N GLN A 117 13.76 -10.46 13.53
CA GLN A 117 13.64 -11.37 14.66
C GLN A 117 15.01 -11.60 15.27
N ASN A 118 15.04 -11.89 16.57
CA ASN A 118 16.27 -12.34 17.20
C ASN A 118 16.63 -13.72 16.63
N GLY A 119 17.76 -13.80 15.93
CA GLY A 119 18.29 -15.07 15.45
C GLY A 119 18.73 -15.95 16.61
N HIS A 120 18.37 -17.23 16.55
CA HIS A 120 18.78 -18.25 17.48
C HIS A 120 19.91 -19.08 16.88
N SER A 121 20.99 -19.29 17.62
CA SER A 121 22.00 -20.26 17.25
C SER A 121 21.43 -21.68 17.24
N LEU A 122 22.06 -22.59 16.46
CA LEU A 122 21.66 -24.00 16.37
C LEU A 122 21.68 -24.72 17.72
N ASP A 123 22.53 -24.25 18.64
CA ASP A 123 22.74 -24.82 19.96
C ASP A 123 21.89 -24.15 21.06
N SER A 124 21.08 -23.14 20.71
CA SER A 124 20.17 -22.50 21.66
C SER A 124 19.14 -23.48 22.21
N LYS A 125 18.70 -23.28 23.46
CA LYS A 125 17.67 -24.13 24.10
C LYS A 125 16.40 -24.24 23.26
N HIS A 126 15.99 -23.14 22.62
CA HIS A 126 14.78 -23.07 21.82
C HIS A 126 14.86 -23.98 20.59
N VAL A 127 15.96 -23.91 19.82
CA VAL A 127 16.16 -24.75 18.63
C VAL A 127 16.34 -26.23 19.01
N ARG A 128 17.11 -26.50 20.07
CA ARG A 128 17.31 -27.85 20.61
C ARG A 128 16.00 -28.49 21.07
N LEU A 129 15.15 -27.73 21.77
CA LEU A 129 13.85 -28.19 22.23
C LEU A 129 12.96 -28.53 21.04
N LEU A 130 12.77 -27.59 20.11
CA LEU A 130 11.85 -27.74 18.99
C LEU A 130 12.28 -28.85 18.02
N SER A 131 13.59 -29.05 17.84
CA SER A 131 14.10 -30.15 17.02
C SER A 131 14.05 -31.49 17.75
N LEU A 132 14.17 -31.52 19.08
CA LEU A 132 14.05 -32.76 19.85
C LEU A 132 12.62 -33.29 19.86
N VAL A 133 11.61 -32.43 20.03
CA VAL A 133 10.21 -32.89 20.11
C VAL A 133 9.73 -33.57 18.83
N SER A 134 10.38 -33.31 17.67
CA SER A 134 10.07 -34.05 16.43
C SER A 134 10.48 -35.52 16.48
N THR A 135 11.26 -35.94 17.48
CA THR A 135 11.76 -37.32 17.62
C THR A 135 11.03 -38.11 18.70
N LEU A 136 10.09 -37.49 19.43
CA LEU A 136 9.48 -38.08 20.62
C LEU A 136 8.07 -38.62 20.33
N SER A 137 7.81 -39.85 20.77
CA SER A 137 6.46 -40.44 20.72
C SER A 137 5.53 -39.88 21.80
N ASP A 138 6.08 -39.46 22.94
CA ASP A 138 5.37 -38.89 24.09
C ASP A 138 5.85 -37.45 24.33
N LEU A 139 4.92 -36.50 24.21
CA LEU A 139 5.16 -35.06 24.36
C LEU A 139 4.80 -34.54 25.78
N SER A 140 4.69 -35.42 26.77
CA SER A 140 4.57 -35.00 28.17
C SER A 140 5.82 -34.26 28.63
N ILE A 141 5.63 -33.24 29.48
CA ILE A 141 6.70 -32.34 29.94
C ILE A 141 7.83 -33.14 30.61
N GLU A 142 7.51 -34.16 31.41
CA GLU A 142 8.50 -35.02 32.07
C GLU A 142 9.38 -35.77 31.05
N LYS A 143 8.78 -36.30 29.98
CA LYS A 143 9.52 -37.02 28.93
C LYS A 143 10.40 -36.07 28.12
N ILE A 144 9.88 -34.90 27.80
CA ILE A 144 10.65 -33.85 27.10
C ILE A 144 11.86 -33.43 27.93
N LYS A 145 11.67 -33.10 29.22
CA LYS A 145 12.77 -32.74 30.14
C LYS A 145 13.84 -33.82 30.18
N LYS A 146 13.44 -35.07 30.46
CA LYS A 146 14.37 -36.21 30.53
C LYS A 146 15.12 -36.44 29.22
N ALA A 147 14.43 -36.36 28.08
CA ALA A 147 15.04 -36.51 26.77
C ALA A 147 16.01 -35.36 26.46
N TYR A 148 15.66 -34.13 26.83
CA TYR A 148 16.50 -32.96 26.64
C TYR A 148 17.80 -33.06 27.44
N GLU A 149 17.70 -33.35 28.74
CA GLU A 149 18.85 -33.55 29.63
C GLU A 149 19.77 -34.67 29.12
N SER A 150 19.19 -35.78 28.64
CA SER A 150 19.95 -36.92 28.13
C SER A 150 20.66 -36.63 26.80
N ASN A 151 20.03 -35.89 25.88
CA ASN A 151 20.61 -35.60 24.57
C ASN A 151 21.65 -34.49 24.63
N TYR A 152 21.39 -33.43 25.40
CA TYR A 152 22.18 -32.20 25.36
C TYR A 152 23.08 -31.99 26.59
N ILE A 153 22.91 -32.79 27.65
CA ILE A 153 23.64 -32.63 28.92
C ILE A 153 23.43 -31.20 29.47
N ASP A 154 22.17 -30.74 29.41
CA ASP A 154 21.76 -29.39 29.76
C ASP A 154 20.34 -29.43 30.37
N TYR A 155 20.02 -28.45 31.21
CA TYR A 155 18.75 -28.39 31.94
C TYR A 155 17.74 -27.45 31.27
N ILE A 156 16.47 -27.86 31.26
CA ILE A 156 15.35 -27.05 30.79
C ILE A 156 14.17 -27.10 31.77
N SER A 157 13.65 -25.93 32.15
CA SER A 157 12.52 -25.81 33.08
C SER A 157 11.17 -26.06 32.40
N GLU A 158 10.11 -26.21 33.20
CA GLU A 158 8.75 -26.34 32.67
C GLU A 158 8.29 -25.07 31.94
N GLU A 159 8.55 -23.94 32.57
CA GLU A 159 8.19 -22.61 32.08
C GLU A 159 8.93 -22.32 30.77
N GLU A 160 10.21 -22.66 30.69
CA GLU A 160 10.99 -22.56 29.45
C GLU A 160 10.34 -23.39 28.32
N ILE A 161 9.95 -24.65 28.59
CA ILE A 161 9.29 -25.50 27.59
C ILE A 161 7.97 -24.88 27.13
N LEU A 162 7.08 -24.51 28.05
CA LEU A 162 5.74 -24.02 27.73
C LEU A 162 5.78 -22.70 26.95
N VAL A 163 6.77 -21.84 27.21
CA VAL A 163 6.99 -20.60 26.46
C VAL A 163 7.60 -20.88 25.10
N MET A 164 8.72 -21.62 25.04
CA MET A 164 9.44 -21.84 23.78
C MET A 164 8.65 -22.69 22.78
N ILE A 165 7.92 -23.70 23.25
CA ILE A 165 7.23 -24.63 22.35
C ILE A 165 6.08 -23.98 21.57
N GLN A 166 5.54 -22.86 22.03
CA GLN A 166 4.46 -22.14 21.34
C GLN A 166 4.95 -21.12 20.32
N ASN A 167 6.25 -20.79 20.35
CA ASN A 167 6.86 -19.76 19.53
C ASN A 167 7.79 -20.38 18.50
N ALA A 168 7.72 -19.89 17.27
CA ALA A 168 8.66 -20.28 16.23
C ALA A 168 10.06 -19.71 16.53
N ALA A 169 11.12 -20.47 16.26
CA ALA A 169 12.49 -19.99 16.41
C ALA A 169 13.12 -19.74 15.03
N PHE A 170 13.58 -18.50 14.79
CA PHE A 170 14.33 -18.14 13.59
C PHE A 170 15.79 -18.50 13.80
N ILE A 171 16.34 -19.37 12.96
CA ILE A 171 17.72 -19.85 13.11
C ILE A 171 18.67 -18.86 12.44
N GLU A 172 19.66 -18.39 13.19
CA GLU A 172 20.72 -17.53 12.66
C GLU A 172 21.46 -18.25 11.53
N TYR A 173 21.77 -17.50 10.47
CA TYR A 173 22.52 -18.06 9.34
C TYR A 173 23.92 -18.48 9.77
N THR A 174 24.27 -19.74 9.55
CA THR A 174 25.58 -20.30 9.91
C THR A 174 26.18 -21.10 8.76
N GLU A 175 27.51 -21.17 8.73
CA GLU A 175 28.24 -22.00 7.77
C GLU A 175 28.03 -23.51 8.01
N GLU A 176 27.63 -23.91 9.23
CA GLU A 176 27.47 -25.31 9.60
C GLU A 176 26.32 -25.98 8.83
N LEU A 177 25.20 -25.27 8.68
CA LEU A 177 24.07 -25.75 7.87
C LEU A 177 24.46 -26.00 6.40
N LYS A 178 25.49 -25.32 5.88
CA LYS A 178 25.97 -25.49 4.50
C LYS A 178 26.53 -26.88 4.24
N LYS A 179 27.15 -27.50 5.24
CA LYS A 179 27.72 -28.85 5.10
C LYS A 179 26.65 -29.90 4.81
N THR A 180 25.39 -29.61 5.17
CA THR A 180 24.27 -30.54 4.98
C THR A 180 23.72 -30.53 3.55
N ASN A 181 23.85 -29.39 2.85
CA ASN A 181 23.17 -29.14 1.58
C ASN A 181 23.80 -27.98 0.76
N SER A 182 24.36 -28.29 -0.41
CA SER A 182 24.93 -27.30 -1.33
C SER A 182 23.89 -26.30 -1.87
N ARG A 183 22.61 -26.70 -1.99
CA ARG A 183 21.51 -25.82 -2.38
C ARG A 183 21.27 -24.72 -1.34
N LEU A 184 21.37 -25.04 -0.05
CA LEU A 184 21.18 -24.08 1.03
C LEU A 184 22.25 -22.98 1.01
N PHE A 185 23.47 -23.33 0.58
CA PHE A 185 24.58 -22.39 0.42
C PHE A 185 24.28 -21.31 -0.63
N ASN A 186 23.93 -21.71 -1.86
CA ASN A 186 23.65 -20.76 -2.95
C ASN A 186 22.47 -19.85 -2.63
N GLN A 187 21.52 -20.36 -1.83
CA GLN A 187 20.32 -19.63 -1.43
C GLN A 187 20.55 -18.69 -0.24
N LYS A 188 21.75 -18.73 0.38
CA LYS A 188 22.02 -18.12 1.69
C LYS A 188 20.86 -18.43 2.67
N GLY A 189 20.40 -19.67 2.60
CA GLY A 189 19.19 -20.12 3.27
C GLY A 189 19.45 -20.47 4.74
N THR A 190 18.42 -20.29 5.55
CA THR A 190 18.31 -20.79 6.92
C THR A 190 16.85 -21.20 7.16
N PHE A 191 16.50 -21.56 8.38
CA PHE A 191 15.19 -22.08 8.70
C PHE A 191 14.51 -21.33 9.83
N VAL A 192 13.19 -21.36 9.81
CA VAL A 192 12.37 -21.17 11.00
C VAL A 192 11.87 -22.53 11.43
N ILE A 193 12.07 -22.88 12.70
CA ILE A 193 11.53 -24.11 13.26
C ILE A 193 10.23 -23.83 13.99
N CYS A 194 9.16 -24.51 13.58
CA CYS A 194 7.83 -24.31 14.09
C CYS A 194 7.58 -25.09 15.39
N GLY A 195 6.82 -24.45 16.28
CA GLY A 195 6.41 -25.00 17.56
C GLY A 195 5.10 -25.79 17.51
N ASN A 196 4.65 -26.25 18.67
CA ASN A 196 3.42 -27.01 18.86
C ASN A 196 2.30 -26.13 19.44
N GLU A 197 1.05 -26.56 19.25
CA GLU A 197 -0.09 -26.00 19.98
C GLU A 197 -0.16 -26.54 21.41
N ILE A 198 -0.73 -25.74 22.31
CA ILE A 198 -1.04 -26.16 23.68
C ILE A 198 -2.54 -26.11 23.84
N CYS A 199 -3.13 -27.24 24.21
CA CYS A 199 -4.56 -27.38 24.49
C CYS A 199 -4.72 -27.84 25.94
N GLU A 200 -5.46 -27.08 26.75
CA GLU A 200 -5.73 -27.42 28.17
C GLU A 200 -4.46 -27.72 28.99
N GLY A 201 -3.38 -26.95 28.74
CA GLY A 201 -2.09 -27.14 29.41
C GLY A 201 -1.25 -28.32 28.91
N LYS A 202 -1.71 -29.06 27.89
CA LYS A 202 -0.98 -30.18 27.29
C LYS A 202 -0.45 -29.82 25.90
N ILE A 203 0.75 -30.28 25.58
CA ILE A 203 1.39 -30.10 24.28
C ILE A 203 0.69 -31.01 23.26
N SER A 204 0.08 -30.41 22.24
CA SER A 204 -0.56 -31.11 21.12
C SER A 204 0.47 -31.46 20.04
N ARG A 205 0.19 -32.49 19.24
CA ARG A 205 0.98 -32.80 18.03
C ARG A 205 0.75 -31.82 16.88
N THR A 206 -0.29 -31.00 16.97
CA THR A 206 -0.57 -29.96 15.97
C THR A 206 0.56 -28.93 15.98
N ILE A 207 1.10 -28.65 14.79
CA ILE A 207 2.20 -27.71 14.61
C ILE A 207 1.65 -26.32 14.29
N ARG A 208 2.17 -25.31 14.98
CA ARG A 208 1.86 -23.90 14.71
C ARG A 208 2.55 -23.45 13.44
N THR A 209 1.82 -22.76 12.57
CA THR A 209 2.41 -22.10 11.40
C THR A 209 3.09 -20.79 11.81
N ILE A 210 4.02 -20.31 10.96
CA ILE A 210 4.66 -19.01 11.16
C ILE A 210 3.70 -17.83 10.90
N ASP A 211 2.47 -18.09 10.44
CA ASP A 211 1.46 -17.04 10.17
C ASP A 211 1.10 -16.20 11.41
N LYS A 212 1.37 -16.72 12.61
CA LYS A 212 1.22 -15.97 13.87
C LYS A 212 2.30 -14.91 14.07
N VAL A 213 3.44 -15.03 13.37
CA VAL A 213 4.50 -14.03 13.34
C VAL A 213 4.17 -13.00 12.26
N ILE A 214 3.87 -11.79 12.69
CA ILE A 214 3.49 -10.72 11.77
C ILE A 214 4.76 -10.23 11.07
N PRO A 215 4.80 -10.25 9.72
CA PRO A 215 5.93 -9.69 8.99
C PRO A 215 6.00 -8.18 9.24
N ASN A 216 7.22 -7.65 9.42
CA ASN A 216 7.43 -6.21 9.59
C ASN A 216 7.09 -5.45 8.30
N ILE A 217 7.30 -6.09 7.14
CA ILE A 217 6.82 -5.60 5.86
C ILE A 217 6.56 -6.77 4.90
N VAL A 218 5.60 -6.56 4.00
CA VAL A 218 5.42 -7.37 2.80
C VAL A 218 5.63 -6.47 1.59
N ILE A 219 6.56 -6.86 0.71
CA ILE A 219 6.85 -6.17 -0.55
C ILE A 219 6.29 -7.02 -1.69
N ARG A 220 5.33 -6.47 -2.43
CA ARG A 220 4.67 -7.09 -3.56
C ARG A 220 5.38 -6.74 -4.87
N ILE A 221 5.56 -7.74 -5.71
CA ILE A 221 5.93 -7.64 -7.12
C ILE A 221 4.68 -7.99 -7.93
N PRO A 222 4.03 -7.01 -8.56
CA PRO A 222 2.85 -7.26 -9.38
C PRO A 222 3.17 -8.22 -10.52
N TYR A 223 2.17 -8.99 -10.96
CA TYR A 223 2.31 -9.94 -12.07
C TYR A 223 2.92 -9.28 -13.32
N GLU A 224 2.49 -8.06 -13.64
CA GLU A 224 2.92 -7.31 -14.81
C GLU A 224 4.45 -7.15 -14.85
N TYR A 225 5.11 -7.12 -13.69
CA TYR A 225 6.55 -6.88 -13.56
C TYR A 225 7.38 -8.13 -13.26
N LYS A 226 6.77 -9.28 -12.96
CA LYS A 226 7.51 -10.51 -12.61
C LYS A 226 8.59 -10.88 -13.63
N ASN A 227 8.25 -10.84 -14.92
CA ASN A 227 9.19 -11.22 -15.98
C ASN A 227 10.37 -10.25 -16.09
N LEU A 228 10.08 -8.94 -16.02
CA LEU A 228 11.10 -7.89 -16.04
C LEU A 228 12.05 -8.05 -14.85
N VAL A 229 11.51 -8.22 -13.64
CA VAL A 229 12.31 -8.40 -12.42
C VAL A 229 13.13 -9.70 -12.46
N LYS A 230 12.57 -10.82 -12.95
CA LYS A 230 13.30 -12.09 -13.10
C LYS A 230 14.48 -11.92 -14.09
N LYS A 231 14.28 -11.18 -15.17
CA LYS A 231 15.33 -10.86 -16.15
C LYS A 231 16.41 -9.96 -15.54
N GLU A 232 16.04 -8.92 -14.79
CA GLU A 232 16.99 -8.07 -14.07
C GLU A 232 17.84 -8.84 -13.06
N LEU A 233 17.23 -9.77 -12.31
CA LEU A 233 17.94 -10.66 -11.38
C LEU A 233 19.00 -11.52 -12.10
N ASP A 234 18.65 -12.10 -13.24
CA ASP A 234 19.58 -12.92 -14.03
C ASP A 234 20.72 -12.06 -14.61
N GLU A 235 20.38 -11.01 -15.38
CA GLU A 235 21.36 -10.26 -16.17
C GLU A 235 22.28 -9.36 -15.33
N LYS A 236 21.76 -8.72 -14.27
CA LYS A 236 22.53 -7.77 -13.45
C LYS A 236 23.15 -8.41 -12.21
N TYR A 237 22.47 -9.39 -11.61
CA TYR A 237 22.85 -9.95 -10.31
C TYR A 237 23.30 -11.40 -10.38
N GLY A 238 23.14 -12.08 -11.53
CA GLY A 238 23.48 -13.49 -11.69
C GLY A 238 22.60 -14.45 -10.89
N ILE A 239 21.42 -13.98 -10.43
CA ILE A 239 20.49 -14.77 -9.62
C ILE A 239 19.45 -15.37 -10.57
N ASN A 240 19.65 -16.64 -10.91
CA ASN A 240 18.80 -17.40 -11.83
C ASN A 240 18.59 -18.83 -11.34
N GLU A 241 17.80 -19.59 -12.11
CA GLU A 241 17.44 -20.96 -11.76
C GLU A 241 18.67 -21.88 -11.60
N THR A 242 19.73 -21.66 -12.38
CA THR A 242 20.96 -22.48 -12.33
C THR A 242 21.84 -22.16 -11.12
N MET A 243 21.81 -20.92 -10.62
CA MET A 243 22.45 -20.55 -9.36
C MET A 243 21.71 -21.20 -8.17
N ILE A 244 20.39 -21.07 -8.15
CA ILE A 244 19.54 -21.52 -7.03
C ILE A 244 19.41 -23.05 -7.00
N TYR A 245 19.36 -23.68 -8.16
CA TYR A 245 19.26 -25.12 -8.37
C TYR A 245 20.36 -25.57 -9.35
N PRO A 246 21.54 -25.96 -8.85
CA PRO A 246 22.70 -26.27 -9.70
C PRO A 246 22.58 -27.61 -10.45
N GLU A 247 21.49 -28.34 -10.27
CA GLU A 247 21.29 -29.65 -10.88
C GLU A 247 20.98 -29.56 -12.38
N LEU A 248 21.45 -30.54 -13.14
CA LEU A 248 21.35 -30.56 -14.60
C LEU A 248 19.91 -30.38 -15.16
N PRO A 249 18.84 -30.93 -14.54
CA PRO A 249 17.47 -30.66 -14.98
C PRO A 249 17.09 -29.17 -14.94
N SER A 250 17.52 -28.44 -13.92
CA SER A 250 17.28 -27.00 -13.78
C SER A 250 18.04 -26.20 -14.83
N VAL A 251 19.28 -26.61 -15.16
CA VAL A 251 20.05 -26.03 -16.28
C VAL A 251 19.33 -26.23 -17.61
N ALA A 252 18.77 -27.41 -17.85
CA ALA A 252 18.02 -27.69 -19.07
C ALA A 252 16.75 -26.83 -19.18
N ASN A 253 16.01 -26.64 -18.07
CA ASN A 253 14.83 -25.76 -18.04
C ASN A 253 15.21 -24.30 -18.32
N TYR A 254 16.25 -23.79 -17.66
CA TYR A 254 16.76 -22.43 -17.90
C TYR A 254 17.11 -22.17 -19.36
N ILE A 255 17.84 -23.10 -20.02
CA ILE A 255 18.20 -22.97 -21.44
C ILE A 255 16.94 -22.97 -22.31
N LYS A 256 15.97 -23.85 -22.04
CA LYS A 256 14.71 -23.89 -22.80
C LYS A 256 13.94 -22.59 -22.67
N GLU A 257 13.80 -22.03 -21.46
CA GLU A 257 13.14 -20.74 -21.23
C GLU A 257 13.86 -19.60 -21.97
N LYS A 258 15.19 -19.55 -21.87
CA LYS A 258 16.02 -18.47 -22.44
C LYS A 258 15.91 -18.34 -23.95
N TYR A 259 15.81 -19.46 -24.67
CA TYR A 259 15.70 -19.48 -26.13
C TYR A 259 14.27 -19.70 -26.64
N LYS A 260 13.28 -19.72 -25.74
CA LYS A 260 11.88 -19.83 -26.11
C LYS A 260 11.46 -18.56 -26.86
N HIS A 261 10.94 -18.74 -28.07
CA HIS A 261 10.31 -17.64 -28.80
C HIS A 261 8.92 -17.38 -28.21
N ASP A 262 8.62 -16.12 -27.90
CA ASP A 262 7.31 -15.71 -27.38
C ASP A 262 6.49 -15.04 -28.49
N ASN A 263 5.37 -15.67 -28.85
CA ASN A 263 4.45 -15.20 -29.89
C ASN A 263 3.27 -14.48 -29.23
N PHE A 264 3.47 -13.22 -28.83
CA PHE A 264 2.39 -12.42 -28.25
C PHE A 264 1.44 -11.88 -29.34
N ASN A 265 0.14 -12.14 -29.19
CA ASN A 265 -0.90 -11.52 -30.01
C ASN A 265 -1.63 -10.43 -29.21
N ILE A 266 -1.71 -9.23 -29.79
CA ILE A 266 -2.36 -8.05 -29.24
C ILE A 266 -3.89 -8.14 -29.32
N ASP A 267 -4.43 -8.90 -30.28
CA ASP A 267 -5.87 -8.95 -30.52
C ASP A 267 -6.65 -9.53 -29.34
N GLY A 268 -7.74 -8.85 -28.95
CA GLY A 268 -8.59 -9.26 -27.83
C GLY A 268 -7.95 -9.12 -26.45
N THR A 269 -6.85 -8.39 -26.32
CA THR A 269 -6.17 -8.20 -25.03
C THR A 269 -6.57 -6.93 -24.29
N TYR A 270 -7.27 -6.01 -24.97
CA TYR A 270 -7.67 -4.71 -24.42
C TYR A 270 -8.95 -4.19 -25.08
N SER A 271 -9.58 -3.23 -24.40
CA SER A 271 -10.65 -2.38 -24.93
C SER A 271 -10.29 -0.90 -24.77
N ILE A 272 -10.60 -0.09 -25.78
CA ILE A 272 -10.54 1.37 -25.68
C ILE A 272 -11.88 1.84 -25.12
N VAL A 273 -11.86 2.35 -23.89
CA VAL A 273 -13.07 2.77 -23.16
C VAL A 273 -13.37 4.26 -23.30
N GLU A 274 -12.34 5.06 -23.56
CA GLU A 274 -12.50 6.50 -23.79
C GLU A 274 -11.52 6.99 -24.87
N THR A 275 -12.00 7.91 -25.71
CA THR A 275 -11.16 8.67 -26.64
C THR A 275 -11.64 10.12 -26.67
N LYS A 276 -10.76 11.05 -26.31
CA LYS A 276 -11.09 12.47 -26.18
C LYS A 276 -10.14 13.33 -26.99
N ASP A 277 -10.70 14.16 -27.87
CA ASP A 277 -9.93 15.21 -28.54
C ASP A 277 -9.65 16.35 -27.55
N ILE A 278 -8.38 16.63 -27.34
CA ILE A 278 -7.88 17.68 -26.43
C ILE A 278 -7.00 18.69 -27.19
N SER A 279 -7.25 18.82 -28.49
CA SER A 279 -6.54 19.75 -29.38
C SER A 279 -6.79 21.20 -28.98
N HIS A 280 -5.83 22.05 -29.29
CA HIS A 280 -5.98 23.49 -29.26
C HIS A 280 -5.40 24.09 -30.54
N ALA A 281 -5.52 25.40 -30.72
CA ALA A 281 -5.14 26.09 -31.97
C ALA A 281 -3.69 25.85 -32.45
N GLY A 282 -2.80 25.36 -31.59
CA GLY A 282 -1.38 25.14 -31.89
C GLY A 282 -0.93 23.67 -31.94
N ALA A 283 -1.79 22.70 -31.63
CA ALA A 283 -1.44 21.28 -31.66
C ALA A 283 -2.67 20.39 -31.74
N LYS A 284 -2.62 19.37 -32.60
CA LYS A 284 -3.61 18.28 -32.63
C LYS A 284 -3.29 17.26 -31.56
N ARG A 285 -4.18 17.07 -30.60
CA ARG A 285 -3.94 16.25 -29.42
C ARG A 285 -5.10 15.30 -29.16
N ILE A 286 -4.79 14.12 -28.65
CA ILE A 286 -5.79 13.11 -28.28
C ILE A 286 -5.39 12.44 -26.96
N SER A 287 -6.40 12.12 -26.16
CA SER A 287 -6.28 11.31 -24.94
C SER A 287 -7.07 10.01 -25.14
N ILE A 288 -6.45 8.88 -24.82
CA ILE A 288 -7.03 7.54 -25.00
C ILE A 288 -6.92 6.77 -23.69
N ILE A 289 -8.02 6.18 -23.25
CA ILE A 289 -8.04 5.31 -22.07
C ILE A 289 -8.29 3.87 -22.51
N VAL A 290 -7.46 2.98 -22.01
CA VAL A 290 -7.41 1.56 -22.34
C VAL A 290 -7.60 0.74 -21.08
N VAL A 291 -8.44 -0.30 -21.17
CA VAL A 291 -8.61 -1.30 -20.11
C VAL A 291 -8.14 -2.65 -20.64
N LEU A 292 -7.32 -3.36 -19.87
CA LEU A 292 -6.88 -4.71 -20.23
C LEU A 292 -8.00 -5.72 -19.98
N GLU A 293 -8.18 -6.65 -20.92
CA GLU A 293 -9.19 -7.73 -20.82
C GLU A 293 -8.65 -8.97 -20.11
N LYS A 294 -7.32 -9.06 -19.95
CA LYS A 294 -6.63 -10.12 -19.23
C LYS A 294 -5.31 -9.61 -18.64
N PRO A 295 -4.73 -10.29 -17.64
CA PRO A 295 -3.42 -9.94 -17.13
C PRO A 295 -2.35 -10.00 -18.24
N LEU A 296 -1.51 -8.97 -18.33
CA LEU A 296 -0.42 -8.89 -19.30
C LEU A 296 0.90 -8.50 -18.62
N LYS A 297 2.03 -9.02 -19.12
CA LYS A 297 3.36 -8.56 -18.73
C LYS A 297 3.57 -7.10 -19.20
N VAL A 298 4.34 -6.30 -18.47
CA VAL A 298 4.53 -4.86 -18.72
C VAL A 298 5.08 -4.57 -20.12
N GLU A 299 5.92 -5.45 -20.65
CA GLU A 299 6.43 -5.37 -22.03
C GLU A 299 5.28 -5.44 -23.06
N TYR A 300 4.30 -6.31 -22.82
CA TYR A 300 3.10 -6.44 -23.66
C TYR A 300 2.15 -5.27 -23.50
N ILE A 301 2.01 -4.74 -22.28
CA ILE A 301 1.24 -3.51 -22.04
C ILE A 301 1.82 -2.35 -22.85
N LYS A 302 3.16 -2.20 -22.87
CA LYS A 302 3.84 -1.19 -23.69
C LYS A 302 3.66 -1.43 -25.19
N GLN A 303 3.72 -2.68 -25.66
CA GLN A 303 3.45 -3.01 -27.07
C GLN A 303 2.02 -2.67 -27.49
N VAL A 304 1.02 -3.00 -26.65
CA VAL A 304 -0.38 -2.60 -26.85
C VAL A 304 -0.48 -1.08 -26.96
N ALA A 305 0.12 -0.36 -26.01
CA ALA A 305 0.08 1.11 -25.99
C ALA A 305 0.75 1.73 -27.23
N LYS A 306 1.93 1.24 -27.62
CA LYS A 306 2.61 1.68 -28.85
C LYS A 306 1.77 1.44 -30.10
N SER A 307 1.18 0.26 -30.24
CA SER A 307 0.31 -0.07 -31.38
C SER A 307 -0.87 0.89 -31.50
N ILE A 308 -1.48 1.27 -30.38
CA ILE A 308 -2.60 2.23 -30.36
C ILE A 308 -2.11 3.63 -30.74
N ILE A 309 -0.97 4.06 -30.20
CA ILE A 309 -0.37 5.36 -30.52
C ILE A 309 -0.04 5.47 -32.01
N GLU A 310 0.57 4.43 -32.60
CA GLU A 310 0.99 4.41 -34.00
C GLU A 310 -0.20 4.60 -34.96
N LYS A 311 -1.37 4.04 -34.63
CA LYS A 311 -2.62 4.25 -35.38
C LYS A 311 -3.05 5.73 -35.40
N GLN A 312 -2.66 6.51 -34.39
CA GLN A 312 -3.02 7.93 -34.24
C GLN A 312 -1.90 8.88 -34.71
N ALA A 313 -0.66 8.43 -34.69
CA ALA A 313 0.55 9.22 -34.95
C ALA A 313 0.59 9.87 -36.33
N SER A 314 -0.19 9.35 -37.30
CA SER A 314 -0.32 9.94 -38.65
C SER A 314 -1.13 11.24 -38.68
N SER A 315 -2.02 11.46 -37.70
CA SER A 315 -2.99 12.56 -37.72
C SER A 315 -2.92 13.50 -36.51
N LYS A 316 -2.21 13.09 -35.45
CA LYS A 316 -2.07 13.83 -34.19
C LYS A 316 -0.61 14.23 -33.97
N ASP A 317 -0.41 15.35 -33.28
CA ASP A 317 0.91 15.83 -32.88
C ASP A 317 1.29 15.32 -31.48
N VAL A 318 0.29 15.06 -30.64
CA VAL A 318 0.47 14.50 -29.29
C VAL A 318 -0.59 13.44 -29.02
N VAL A 319 -0.18 12.28 -28.54
CA VAL A 319 -1.07 11.20 -28.10
C VAL A 319 -0.78 10.89 -26.64
N TRP A 320 -1.81 10.97 -25.79
CA TRP A 320 -1.78 10.50 -24.41
C TRP A 320 -2.51 9.18 -24.33
N ILE A 321 -1.93 8.23 -23.62
CA ILE A 321 -2.56 6.93 -23.37
C ILE A 321 -2.47 6.56 -21.89
N TYR A 322 -3.59 6.11 -21.36
CA TYR A 322 -3.72 5.67 -19.97
C TYR A 322 -4.20 4.23 -19.98
N VAL A 323 -3.44 3.33 -19.35
CA VAL A 323 -3.78 1.91 -19.31
C VAL A 323 -4.14 1.52 -17.88
N ALA A 324 -5.36 1.01 -17.70
CA ALA A 324 -5.83 0.41 -16.46
C ALA A 324 -5.75 -1.12 -16.54
N LYS A 325 -5.39 -1.76 -15.43
CA LYS A 325 -5.26 -3.23 -15.35
C LYS A 325 -6.61 -3.93 -15.46
N ASN A 326 -7.68 -3.30 -15.02
CA ASN A 326 -9.06 -3.82 -15.03
C ASN A 326 -10.06 -2.66 -14.91
N SER A 327 -11.36 -2.97 -14.95
CA SER A 327 -12.43 -1.98 -14.87
C SER A 327 -12.46 -1.19 -13.56
N ASN A 328 -12.13 -1.81 -12.42
CA ASN A 328 -12.09 -1.10 -11.13
C ASN A 328 -10.98 -0.06 -11.13
N ASP A 329 -9.81 -0.42 -11.65
CA ASP A 329 -8.70 0.49 -11.80
C ASP A 329 -9.02 1.64 -12.76
N TYR A 330 -9.83 1.39 -13.80
CA TYR A 330 -10.33 2.44 -14.68
C TYR A 330 -11.26 3.42 -13.94
N ILE A 331 -12.24 2.92 -13.19
CA ILE A 331 -13.17 3.75 -12.39
C ILE A 331 -12.38 4.66 -11.44
N MET A 332 -11.36 4.11 -10.77
CA MET A 332 -10.52 4.86 -9.84
C MET A 332 -9.39 5.67 -10.50
N SER A 333 -9.30 5.70 -11.83
CA SER A 333 -8.19 6.31 -12.56
C SER A 333 -6.79 5.83 -12.09
N ASN A 334 -6.71 4.56 -11.70
CA ASN A 334 -5.53 3.89 -11.17
C ASN A 334 -4.74 3.22 -12.30
N TRP A 335 -3.87 3.99 -12.96
CA TRP A 335 -3.18 3.53 -14.15
C TRP A 335 -1.98 2.65 -13.84
N VAL A 336 -1.87 1.49 -14.50
CA VAL A 336 -0.64 0.68 -14.50
C VAL A 336 0.45 1.35 -15.33
N LEU A 337 0.08 1.95 -16.47
CA LEU A 337 0.97 2.63 -17.39
C LEU A 337 0.33 3.93 -17.90
N ARG A 338 1.09 5.01 -17.88
CA ARG A 338 0.79 6.25 -18.61
C ARG A 338 1.82 6.42 -19.71
N GLY A 339 1.35 6.70 -20.92
CA GLY A 339 2.18 6.91 -22.09
C GLY A 339 1.89 8.25 -22.74
N GLN A 340 2.93 8.85 -23.30
CA GLN A 340 2.85 10.06 -24.09
C GLN A 340 3.72 9.89 -25.32
N TRP A 341 3.17 10.22 -26.48
CA TRP A 341 3.93 10.35 -27.72
C TRP A 341 3.82 11.76 -28.26
N ILE A 342 4.96 12.33 -28.66
CA ILE A 342 5.05 13.69 -29.20
C ILE A 342 5.76 13.64 -30.54
N SER A 343 5.08 14.12 -31.58
CA SER A 343 5.63 14.26 -32.91
C SER A 343 6.90 15.10 -32.90
N ASN A 344 7.95 14.60 -33.57
CA ASN A 344 9.20 15.34 -33.73
C ASN A 344 9.03 16.66 -34.49
N LYS A 345 7.95 16.80 -35.26
CA LYS A 345 7.64 18.00 -36.07
C LYS A 345 6.95 19.12 -35.25
N LEU A 346 6.51 18.85 -34.02
CA LEU A 346 5.79 19.83 -33.22
C LEU A 346 6.73 20.91 -32.66
N GLU A 347 6.40 22.18 -32.85
CA GLU A 347 7.18 23.30 -32.32
C GLU A 347 7.27 23.25 -30.78
N THR A 348 8.44 23.59 -30.23
CA THR A 348 8.75 23.50 -28.79
C THR A 348 7.73 24.21 -27.90
N LYS A 349 7.22 25.37 -28.32
CA LYS A 349 6.23 26.15 -27.55
C LYS A 349 4.87 25.47 -27.40
N TYR A 350 4.57 24.49 -28.26
CA TYR A 350 3.34 23.71 -28.22
C TYR A 350 3.56 22.29 -27.68
N ARG A 351 4.78 21.94 -27.27
CA ARG A 351 5.06 20.64 -26.66
C ARG A 351 4.53 20.64 -25.22
N PRO A 352 3.81 19.58 -24.80
CA PRO A 352 3.37 19.44 -23.41
C PRO A 352 4.57 19.20 -22.48
N LEU A 353 4.32 19.30 -21.18
CA LEU A 353 5.25 18.78 -20.18
C LEU A 353 5.44 17.27 -20.40
N LEU A 354 6.70 16.86 -20.35
CA LEU A 354 7.07 15.45 -20.52
C LEU A 354 6.66 14.66 -19.28
N ILE A 355 6.19 13.43 -19.50
CA ILE A 355 5.93 12.47 -18.43
C ILE A 355 7.02 11.40 -18.41
N GLY A 356 7.40 10.92 -17.23
CA GLY A 356 8.26 9.74 -17.09
C GLY A 356 9.55 9.76 -17.92
N ASN A 357 9.97 8.58 -18.38
CA ASN A 357 11.24 8.37 -19.08
C ASN A 357 11.04 8.23 -20.60
N SER A 358 11.99 8.72 -21.38
CA SER A 358 11.97 8.57 -22.84
C SER A 358 12.43 7.18 -23.27
N ASP A 359 11.76 6.64 -24.28
CA ASP A 359 12.08 5.35 -24.93
C ASP A 359 12.51 5.55 -26.39
N GLY A 360 12.94 6.77 -26.75
CA GLY A 360 13.24 7.16 -28.13
C GLY A 360 11.98 7.45 -28.95
N ASP A 361 12.17 7.93 -30.18
CA ASP A 361 11.13 8.14 -31.20
C ASP A 361 9.89 8.94 -30.76
N GLY A 362 10.09 9.83 -29.76
CA GLY A 362 9.03 10.68 -29.21
C GLY A 362 8.15 10.00 -28.16
N TYR A 363 8.43 8.76 -27.76
CA TYR A 363 7.71 8.03 -26.73
C TYR A 363 8.25 8.30 -25.33
N TYR A 364 7.32 8.43 -24.39
CA TYR A 364 7.57 8.70 -22.99
C TYR A 364 6.63 7.84 -22.13
N TRP A 365 7.17 7.20 -21.09
CA TRP A 365 6.45 6.25 -20.25
C TRP A 365 6.60 6.57 -18.77
N ASP A 366 5.47 6.57 -18.07
CA ASP A 366 5.38 6.73 -16.63
C ASP A 366 4.61 5.56 -16.01
N GLU A 367 5.36 4.66 -15.40
CA GLU A 367 4.88 3.46 -14.72
C GLU A 367 4.52 3.77 -13.26
N SER A 368 3.29 3.47 -12.86
CA SER A 368 2.86 3.72 -11.48
C SER A 368 3.58 2.80 -10.50
N LYS A 369 4.10 3.38 -9.41
CA LYS A 369 4.89 2.66 -8.39
C LYS A 369 4.03 1.93 -7.36
N SER A 370 2.72 2.20 -7.30
CA SER A 370 1.85 1.71 -6.22
C SER A 370 0.44 1.35 -6.69
N TYR A 371 0.19 1.26 -8.01
CA TYR A 371 -1.16 0.98 -8.53
C TYR A 371 -1.74 -0.33 -7.99
N SER A 372 -0.93 -1.38 -7.79
CA SER A 372 -1.44 -2.66 -7.31
C SER A 372 -1.86 -2.57 -5.85
N THR A 373 -1.05 -1.95 -4.98
CA THR A 373 -1.42 -1.75 -3.57
C THR A 373 -2.59 -0.79 -3.40
N LEU A 374 -2.70 0.22 -4.29
CA LEU A 374 -3.86 1.12 -4.31
C LEU A 374 -5.12 0.41 -4.79
N GLY A 375 -5.01 -0.49 -5.78
CA GLY A 375 -6.12 -1.29 -6.29
C GLY A 375 -6.76 -2.16 -5.21
N ASP A 376 -5.96 -2.77 -4.33
CA ASP A 376 -6.45 -3.50 -3.16
C ASP A 376 -7.19 -2.59 -2.20
N TYR A 377 -6.59 -1.43 -1.87
CA TYR A 377 -7.21 -0.44 -0.99
C TYR A 377 -8.57 0.01 -1.54
N TYR A 378 -8.66 0.31 -2.84
CA TYR A 378 -9.92 0.68 -3.48
C TYR A 378 -10.93 -0.46 -3.40
N SER A 379 -10.50 -1.68 -3.72
CA SER A 379 -11.36 -2.87 -3.70
C SER A 379 -11.96 -3.16 -2.33
N GLU A 380 -11.22 -2.90 -1.26
CA GLU A 380 -11.64 -3.16 0.12
C GLU A 380 -12.38 -2.01 0.79
N ASN A 381 -12.09 -0.75 0.41
CA ASN A 381 -12.50 0.43 1.19
C ASN A 381 -13.29 1.48 0.40
N VAL A 382 -13.32 1.39 -0.93
CA VAL A 382 -13.92 2.43 -1.78
C VAL A 382 -15.15 1.93 -2.53
N PHE A 383 -15.16 0.69 -3.02
CA PHE A 383 -16.34 0.14 -3.70
C PHE A 383 -17.39 -0.36 -2.71
N ASP A 384 -18.68 -0.10 -3.01
CA ASP A 384 -19.82 -0.51 -2.18
C ASP A 384 -20.92 -1.17 -3.02
N ASP A 385 -21.96 -1.66 -2.33
CA ASP A 385 -23.17 -2.16 -2.95
C ASP A 385 -23.96 -1.05 -3.66
N ASP A 386 -24.37 -1.32 -4.90
CA ASP A 386 -25.01 -0.33 -5.77
C ASP A 386 -26.35 0.17 -5.20
N LYS A 387 -27.11 -0.68 -4.51
CA LYS A 387 -28.39 -0.29 -3.92
C LYS A 387 -28.17 0.65 -2.74
N ASP A 388 -27.19 0.34 -1.90
CA ASP A 388 -26.79 1.21 -0.79
C ASP A 388 -26.33 2.58 -1.32
N LEU A 389 -25.44 2.58 -2.31
CA LEU A 389 -24.95 3.80 -2.95
C LEU A 389 -26.09 4.64 -3.52
N PHE A 390 -27.03 4.02 -4.24
CA PHE A 390 -28.21 4.71 -4.75
C PHE A 390 -28.98 5.40 -3.62
N VAL A 391 -29.36 4.66 -2.57
CA VAL A 391 -30.18 5.20 -1.48
C VAL A 391 -29.44 6.30 -0.70
N TYR A 392 -28.12 6.18 -0.52
CA TYR A 392 -27.31 7.21 0.13
C TYR A 392 -27.37 8.54 -0.64
N HIS A 393 -27.08 8.50 -1.94
CA HIS A 393 -27.09 9.68 -2.80
C HIS A 393 -28.49 10.28 -2.91
N ASP A 394 -29.50 9.44 -3.06
CA ASP A 394 -30.89 9.83 -3.25
C ASP A 394 -31.49 10.54 -2.01
N LYS A 395 -31.17 10.07 -0.81
CA LYS A 395 -31.57 10.73 0.45
C LYS A 395 -30.95 12.12 0.61
N ILE A 396 -29.75 12.33 0.07
CA ILE A 396 -29.08 13.64 0.09
C ILE A 396 -29.70 14.59 -0.94
N PHE A 397 -30.07 14.05 -2.11
CA PHE A 397 -30.56 14.82 -3.25
C PHE A 397 -31.78 15.67 -2.94
N GLU A 398 -32.75 15.17 -2.17
CA GLU A 398 -33.94 15.95 -1.78
C GLU A 398 -33.57 17.26 -1.09
N GLY A 399 -32.55 17.24 -0.23
CA GLY A 399 -32.04 18.43 0.45
C GLY A 399 -31.34 19.39 -0.50
N ILE A 400 -30.51 18.86 -1.42
CA ILE A 400 -29.80 19.66 -2.43
C ILE A 400 -30.79 20.36 -3.36
N LYS A 401 -31.78 19.61 -3.87
CA LYS A 401 -32.81 20.13 -4.78
C LYS A 401 -33.61 21.25 -4.12
N ALA A 402 -34.04 21.07 -2.88
CA ALA A 402 -34.76 22.11 -2.15
C ALA A 402 -33.95 23.41 -2.00
N VAL A 403 -32.63 23.30 -1.76
CA VAL A 403 -31.76 24.48 -1.70
C VAL A 403 -31.59 25.13 -3.08
N TYR A 404 -31.41 24.33 -4.14
CA TYR A 404 -31.38 24.82 -5.51
C TYR A 404 -32.64 25.62 -5.85
N ASP A 405 -33.83 25.10 -5.53
CA ASP A 405 -35.11 25.76 -5.84
C ASP A 405 -35.22 27.12 -5.11
N ILE A 406 -34.77 27.20 -3.85
CA ILE A 406 -34.72 28.45 -3.08
C ILE A 406 -33.76 29.46 -3.72
N LEU A 407 -32.55 29.03 -4.07
CA LEU A 407 -31.54 29.90 -4.67
C LEU A 407 -32.00 30.39 -6.05
N GLN A 408 -32.55 29.51 -6.87
CA GLN A 408 -33.07 29.85 -8.19
C GLN A 408 -34.22 30.86 -8.10
N ALA A 409 -35.18 30.65 -7.17
CA ALA A 409 -36.27 31.59 -6.96
C ALA A 409 -35.76 32.97 -6.52
N THR A 410 -34.87 32.99 -5.52
CA THR A 410 -34.30 34.23 -4.97
C THR A 410 -33.49 34.98 -6.03
N PHE A 411 -32.69 34.28 -6.84
CA PHE A 411 -31.89 34.91 -7.90
C PHE A 411 -32.76 35.62 -8.94
N ASN A 412 -33.96 35.10 -9.22
CA ASN A 412 -34.90 35.68 -10.18
C ASN A 412 -35.74 36.82 -9.60
N SER A 413 -36.01 36.82 -8.28
CA SER A 413 -36.92 37.79 -7.64
C SER A 413 -36.22 38.92 -6.89
N SER A 414 -34.93 38.78 -6.55
CA SER A 414 -34.25 39.62 -5.57
C SER A 414 -32.94 40.25 -6.07
N GLY A 415 -32.47 41.27 -5.34
CA GLY A 415 -31.17 41.91 -5.57
C GLY A 415 -29.99 41.01 -5.14
N ILE A 416 -28.77 41.35 -5.58
CA ILE A 416 -27.58 40.53 -5.28
C ILE A 416 -27.28 40.43 -3.78
N ASP A 417 -27.59 41.47 -3.01
CA ASP A 417 -27.33 41.52 -1.57
C ASP A 417 -28.25 40.55 -0.81
N GLU A 418 -29.55 40.53 -1.13
CA GLU A 418 -30.51 39.58 -0.56
C GLU A 418 -30.17 38.14 -0.98
N PHE A 419 -29.79 37.92 -2.24
CA PHE A 419 -29.30 36.62 -2.71
C PHE A 419 -28.06 36.17 -1.92
N THR A 420 -27.14 37.09 -1.63
CA THR A 420 -25.94 36.82 -0.83
C THR A 420 -26.28 36.36 0.59
N GLU A 421 -27.27 36.97 1.24
CA GLU A 421 -27.74 36.55 2.55
C GLU A 421 -28.31 35.12 2.53
N VAL A 422 -29.11 34.78 1.51
CA VAL A 422 -29.68 33.44 1.35
C VAL A 422 -28.57 32.40 1.10
N VAL A 423 -27.59 32.69 0.23
CA VAL A 423 -26.42 31.82 0.02
C VAL A 423 -25.67 31.59 1.33
N ASN A 424 -25.42 32.64 2.11
CA ASN A 424 -24.74 32.53 3.40
C ASN A 424 -25.52 31.70 4.43
N LYS A 425 -26.86 31.79 4.41
CA LYS A 425 -27.74 30.97 5.28
C LYS A 425 -27.64 29.48 4.95
N HIS A 426 -27.53 29.11 3.68
CA HIS A 426 -27.49 27.72 3.22
C HIS A 426 -26.08 27.14 3.04
N LYS A 427 -25.03 27.97 3.15
CA LYS A 427 -23.63 27.58 3.00
C LYS A 427 -23.23 26.32 3.77
N LYS A 428 -23.51 26.29 5.09
CA LYS A 428 -23.14 25.16 5.95
C LYS A 428 -23.84 23.87 5.54
N PHE A 429 -25.07 23.99 5.04
CA PHE A 429 -25.86 22.87 4.55
C PHE A 429 -25.24 22.30 3.27
N ILE A 430 -25.00 23.13 2.25
CA ILE A 430 -24.41 22.71 0.98
C ILE A 430 -23.06 22.01 1.20
N ASN A 431 -22.17 22.64 1.98
CA ASN A 431 -20.86 22.09 2.31
C ASN A 431 -20.96 20.72 3.00
N ARG A 432 -21.89 20.57 3.96
CA ARG A 432 -22.10 19.29 4.65
C ARG A 432 -22.49 18.17 3.69
N TYR A 433 -23.42 18.43 2.78
CA TYR A 433 -23.89 17.40 1.85
C TYR A 433 -22.88 17.12 0.74
N TYR A 434 -22.17 18.14 0.24
CA TYR A 434 -21.05 17.94 -0.67
C TYR A 434 -19.97 17.04 -0.05
N ASN A 435 -19.61 17.30 1.22
CA ASN A 435 -18.65 16.46 1.94
C ASN A 435 -19.15 15.02 2.13
N LEU A 436 -20.43 14.84 2.48
CA LEU A 436 -21.04 13.51 2.61
C LEU A 436 -21.03 12.73 1.29
N LEU A 437 -21.31 13.39 0.16
CA LEU A 437 -21.24 12.77 -1.17
C LEU A 437 -19.81 12.31 -1.48
N GLY A 438 -18.80 13.12 -1.14
CA GLY A 438 -17.39 12.73 -1.25
C GLY A 438 -16.95 11.62 -0.28
N GLU A 439 -17.74 11.33 0.75
CA GLU A 439 -17.49 10.22 1.67
C GLU A 439 -18.10 8.91 1.22
N PHE A 440 -19.06 8.95 0.28
CA PHE A 440 -19.68 7.76 -0.28
C PHE A 440 -18.69 6.99 -1.18
N GLY A 441 -18.97 5.70 -1.35
CA GLY A 441 -18.14 4.83 -2.17
C GLY A 441 -18.44 4.97 -3.66
N HIS A 442 -17.73 4.16 -4.45
CA HIS A 442 -17.93 4.05 -5.90
C HIS A 442 -18.64 2.74 -6.26
N SER A 443 -19.36 2.76 -7.38
CA SER A 443 -19.92 1.55 -7.98
C SER A 443 -18.86 0.82 -8.80
N ARG A 444 -19.01 -0.50 -8.96
CA ARG A 444 -18.24 -1.28 -9.94
C ARG A 444 -18.83 -1.22 -11.36
N ASP A 445 -20.04 -0.71 -11.54
CA ASP A 445 -20.63 -0.40 -12.84
C ASP A 445 -20.30 1.05 -13.20
N LYS A 446 -19.40 1.27 -14.17
CA LYS A 446 -18.97 2.61 -14.60
C LYS A 446 -20.15 3.52 -14.97
N ASN A 447 -21.18 2.98 -15.63
CA ASN A 447 -22.33 3.79 -16.04
C ASN A 447 -23.15 4.23 -14.82
N PHE A 448 -23.25 3.37 -13.82
CA PHE A 448 -23.91 3.72 -12.56
C PHE A 448 -23.07 4.72 -11.77
N ASP A 449 -21.75 4.53 -11.72
CA ASP A 449 -20.82 5.45 -11.07
C ASP A 449 -20.87 6.86 -11.70
N ASP A 450 -20.91 6.95 -13.04
CA ASP A 450 -21.12 8.21 -13.76
C ASP A 450 -22.48 8.85 -13.45
N PHE A 451 -23.52 8.04 -13.27
CA PHE A 451 -24.82 8.55 -12.84
C PHE A 451 -24.75 9.14 -11.42
N LEU A 452 -24.08 8.46 -10.48
CA LEU A 452 -23.89 8.95 -9.11
C LEU A 452 -23.07 10.24 -9.06
N GLU A 453 -22.07 10.40 -9.94
CA GLU A 453 -21.26 11.62 -10.03
C GLU A 453 -22.11 12.87 -10.32
N ASN A 454 -23.25 12.74 -11.00
CA ASN A 454 -24.16 13.88 -11.21
C ASN A 454 -24.64 14.51 -9.90
N TYR A 455 -24.80 13.73 -8.82
CA TYR A 455 -25.18 14.24 -7.50
C TYR A 455 -24.09 15.12 -6.92
N SER A 456 -22.83 14.67 -7.01
CA SER A 456 -21.64 15.42 -6.59
C SER A 456 -21.46 16.70 -7.40
N GLN A 457 -21.66 16.64 -8.72
CA GLN A 457 -21.59 17.81 -9.60
C GLN A 457 -22.67 18.84 -9.28
N ALA A 458 -23.93 18.42 -9.07
CA ALA A 458 -25.00 19.33 -8.66
C ALA A 458 -24.66 20.07 -7.35
N ALA A 459 -24.14 19.35 -6.36
CA ALA A 459 -23.69 19.94 -5.09
C ALA A 459 -22.51 20.91 -5.28
N LEU A 460 -21.52 20.54 -6.10
CA LEU A 460 -20.32 21.33 -6.38
C LEU A 460 -20.68 22.69 -6.99
N PHE A 461 -21.55 22.73 -8.00
CA PHE A 461 -21.94 23.98 -8.65
C PHE A 461 -22.72 24.90 -7.71
N LEU A 462 -23.53 24.35 -6.81
CA LEU A 462 -24.18 25.13 -5.75
C LEU A 462 -23.17 25.69 -4.74
N ASP A 463 -22.15 24.92 -4.36
CA ASP A 463 -21.12 25.41 -3.43
C ASP A 463 -20.27 26.52 -4.06
N ASN A 464 -19.92 26.37 -5.34
CA ASN A 464 -19.16 27.36 -6.12
C ASN A 464 -19.83 28.75 -6.18
N ILE A 465 -21.16 28.86 -6.01
CA ILE A 465 -21.87 30.16 -5.93
C ILE A 465 -21.24 31.05 -4.84
N GLN A 466 -20.82 30.46 -3.72
CA GLN A 466 -20.22 31.21 -2.61
C GLN A 466 -18.90 31.89 -3.01
N ILE A 467 -18.14 31.29 -3.92
CA ILE A 467 -16.89 31.87 -4.43
C ILE A 467 -17.19 33.20 -5.11
N TRP A 468 -18.24 33.23 -5.94
CA TRP A 468 -18.61 34.42 -6.72
C TRP A 468 -19.25 35.52 -5.88
N VAL A 469 -20.10 35.14 -4.93
CA VAL A 469 -20.76 36.07 -4.02
C VAL A 469 -19.74 36.84 -3.17
N ASN A 470 -18.71 36.15 -2.67
CA ASN A 470 -17.72 36.72 -1.75
C ASN A 470 -16.60 37.54 -2.42
N ARG A 471 -16.49 37.52 -3.75
CA ARG A 471 -15.48 38.30 -4.47
C ARG A 471 -15.81 39.78 -4.48
N LYS A 472 -15.01 40.61 -3.79
CA LYS A 472 -15.22 42.06 -3.68
C LYS A 472 -14.72 42.85 -4.91
N ASP A 473 -13.90 42.23 -5.73
CA ASP A 473 -13.22 42.83 -6.88
C ASP A 473 -14.03 42.75 -8.20
N LEU A 474 -15.17 42.06 -8.19
CA LEU A 474 -16.06 41.93 -9.35
C LEU A 474 -17.23 42.92 -9.29
N ASN A 475 -17.60 43.50 -10.43
CA ASN A 475 -18.83 44.27 -10.57
C ASN A 475 -20.07 43.34 -10.55
N GLU A 476 -21.22 43.91 -10.21
CA GLU A 476 -22.48 43.17 -10.03
C GLU A 476 -22.89 42.38 -11.28
N ARG A 477 -22.73 42.95 -12.48
CA ARG A 477 -23.07 42.28 -13.74
C ARG A 477 -22.25 41.00 -13.93
N THR A 478 -20.95 41.05 -13.62
CA THR A 478 -20.06 39.89 -13.74
C THR A 478 -20.40 38.84 -12.70
N LYS A 479 -20.71 39.25 -11.46
CA LYS A 479 -21.19 38.32 -10.42
C LYS A 479 -22.45 37.59 -10.85
N LYS A 480 -23.47 38.34 -11.29
CA LYS A 480 -24.74 37.77 -11.78
C LYS A 480 -24.51 36.77 -12.91
N TYR A 481 -23.64 37.09 -13.86
CA TYR A 481 -23.31 36.17 -14.95
C TYR A 481 -22.68 34.87 -14.43
N GLN A 482 -21.68 34.93 -13.55
CA GLN A 482 -21.02 33.72 -13.04
C GLN A 482 -21.96 32.88 -12.17
N ILE A 483 -22.77 33.52 -11.33
CA ILE A 483 -23.78 32.84 -10.49
C ILE A 483 -24.82 32.15 -11.37
N LEU A 484 -25.31 32.82 -12.42
CA LEU A 484 -26.25 32.24 -13.37
C LEU A 484 -25.68 30.97 -14.00
N ARG A 485 -24.41 30.97 -14.43
CA ARG A 485 -23.77 29.77 -14.99
C ARG A 485 -23.72 28.63 -13.98
N CYS A 486 -23.37 28.91 -12.72
CA CYS A 486 -23.42 27.88 -11.67
C CYS A 486 -24.83 27.30 -11.48
N LEU A 487 -25.87 28.13 -11.51
CA LEU A 487 -27.26 27.67 -11.41
C LEU A 487 -27.69 26.85 -12.64
N GLU A 488 -27.30 27.27 -13.85
CA GLU A 488 -27.57 26.54 -15.09
C GLU A 488 -26.86 25.17 -15.12
N ASP A 489 -25.59 25.12 -14.71
CA ASP A 489 -24.83 23.88 -14.60
C ASP A 489 -25.44 22.96 -13.53
N ALA A 490 -25.74 23.47 -12.33
CA ALA A 490 -26.41 22.70 -11.28
C ALA A 490 -27.76 22.13 -11.77
N LYS A 491 -28.56 22.95 -12.47
CA LYS A 491 -29.83 22.52 -13.06
C LYS A 491 -29.66 21.36 -14.03
N ARG A 492 -28.66 21.43 -14.92
CA ARG A 492 -28.37 20.37 -15.90
C ARG A 492 -28.14 19.03 -15.21
N TYR A 493 -27.37 19.00 -14.12
CA TYR A 493 -27.12 17.77 -13.37
C TYR A 493 -28.35 17.30 -12.57
N ILE A 494 -29.10 18.22 -11.97
CA ILE A 494 -30.38 17.90 -11.30
C ILE A 494 -31.35 17.25 -12.30
N ASP A 495 -31.55 17.85 -13.47
CA ASP A 495 -32.44 17.34 -14.51
C ASP A 495 -31.97 15.95 -14.99
N ALA A 496 -30.65 15.72 -15.13
CA ALA A 496 -30.10 14.41 -15.48
C ALA A 496 -30.41 13.33 -14.42
N ILE A 497 -30.23 13.67 -13.14
CA ILE A 497 -30.58 12.80 -12.02
C ILE A 497 -32.06 12.42 -12.08
N GLU A 498 -32.97 13.40 -12.20
CA GLU A 498 -34.41 13.15 -12.20
C GLU A 498 -34.87 12.27 -13.36
N ASN A 499 -34.26 12.44 -14.52
CA ASN A 499 -34.59 11.66 -15.73
C ASN A 499 -34.12 10.20 -15.64
N GLU A 500 -32.93 9.96 -15.09
CA GLU A 500 -32.34 8.61 -15.05
C GLU A 500 -32.69 7.83 -13.78
N ARG A 501 -33.01 8.51 -12.68
CA ARG A 501 -33.34 7.91 -11.37
C ARG A 501 -34.35 6.76 -11.45
N PRO A 502 -35.50 6.86 -12.17
CA PRO A 502 -36.46 5.76 -12.25
C PRO A 502 -35.90 4.49 -12.89
N ASN A 503 -34.99 4.63 -13.86
CA ASN A 503 -34.35 3.50 -14.53
C ASN A 503 -33.42 2.76 -13.57
N TRP A 504 -32.65 3.50 -12.76
CA TRP A 504 -31.77 2.92 -11.75
C TRP A 504 -32.52 2.28 -10.60
N VAL A 505 -33.60 2.90 -10.10
CA VAL A 505 -34.51 2.26 -9.12
C VAL A 505 -34.97 0.89 -9.59
N LYS A 506 -35.39 0.81 -10.87
CA LYS A 506 -35.84 -0.44 -11.48
C LYS A 506 -34.69 -1.44 -11.69
N LYS A 507 -33.55 -0.98 -12.22
CA LYS A 507 -32.38 -1.84 -12.51
C LYS A 507 -31.78 -2.45 -11.23
N LEU A 508 -31.72 -1.67 -10.15
CA LEU A 508 -31.18 -2.09 -8.85
C LEU A 508 -32.22 -2.75 -7.93
N ASN A 509 -33.49 -2.79 -8.37
CA ASN A 509 -34.61 -3.31 -7.60
C ASN A 509 -34.70 -2.69 -6.19
N VAL A 510 -34.64 -1.36 -6.12
CA VAL A 510 -34.72 -0.61 -4.85
C VAL A 510 -36.17 -0.57 -4.40
N THR A 511 -36.45 -1.14 -3.22
CA THR A 511 -37.79 -1.16 -2.62
C THR A 511 -37.97 -0.02 -1.61
N LYS A 512 -39.23 0.24 -1.21
CA LYS A 512 -39.51 1.21 -0.14
C LYS A 512 -38.86 0.79 1.19
N LEU A 513 -38.82 -0.50 1.49
CA LEU A 513 -38.19 -1.04 2.69
C LEU A 513 -36.67 -0.81 2.69
N ASP A 514 -36.03 -0.95 1.52
CA ASP A 514 -34.61 -0.63 1.36
C ASP A 514 -34.36 0.85 1.67
N TYR A 515 -35.19 1.75 1.12
CA TYR A 515 -35.09 3.18 1.38
C TYR A 515 -35.31 3.54 2.87
N GLU A 516 -36.16 2.81 3.59
CA GLU A 516 -36.39 3.04 5.03
C GLU A 516 -35.21 2.54 5.89
N ASN A 517 -34.65 1.37 5.57
CA ASN A 517 -33.65 0.70 6.40
C ASN A 517 -32.20 1.15 6.14
N ILE A 518 -31.84 1.46 4.89
CA ILE A 518 -30.47 1.81 4.51
C ILE A 518 -30.14 3.21 5.05
N ASN A 519 -29.16 3.32 5.94
CA ASN A 519 -28.78 4.59 6.55
C ASN A 519 -27.28 4.85 6.42
N PHE A 520 -26.91 5.90 5.70
CA PHE A 520 -25.50 6.27 5.53
C PHE A 520 -24.79 6.61 6.85
N LYS A 521 -25.52 6.99 7.91
CA LYS A 521 -24.94 7.30 9.23
C LYS A 521 -24.46 6.07 10.01
N SER A 522 -24.92 4.87 9.67
CA SER A 522 -24.47 3.64 10.35
C SER A 522 -23.21 3.02 9.73
N LYS A 523 -22.70 3.60 8.64
CA LYS A 523 -21.51 3.09 7.95
C LYS A 523 -20.27 3.40 8.79
N GLN A 524 -19.73 2.39 9.48
CA GLN A 524 -18.35 2.44 9.98
C GLN A 524 -17.42 2.18 8.80
N LYS A 525 -16.65 3.19 8.37
CA LYS A 525 -15.54 2.95 7.44
C LYS A 525 -14.55 2.02 8.15
N LYS A 526 -14.08 0.99 7.45
CA LYS A 526 -12.94 0.19 7.92
C LYS A 526 -11.72 1.09 7.88
N GLU A 527 -11.35 1.63 9.03
CA GLU A 527 -10.08 2.35 9.14
C GLU A 527 -8.97 1.33 9.33
N TYR A 528 -7.98 1.36 8.44
CA TYR A 528 -6.75 0.63 8.66
C TYR A 528 -6.11 1.13 9.97
N GLN A 529 -5.84 0.20 10.88
CA GLN A 529 -5.15 0.49 12.13
C GLN A 529 -3.75 -0.10 12.06
N TYR A 530 -2.77 0.78 12.18
CA TYR A 530 -1.38 0.43 12.32
C TYR A 530 -1.20 -0.51 13.50
N LYS A 531 -0.46 -1.59 13.26
CA LYS A 531 -0.06 -2.53 14.29
C LYS A 531 1.45 -2.53 14.38
N GLN A 532 1.95 -2.11 15.52
CA GLN A 532 3.37 -2.16 15.82
C GLN A 532 3.87 -3.61 15.81
N THR A 533 4.93 -3.87 15.06
CA THR A 533 5.55 -5.19 14.92
C THR A 533 6.90 -5.28 15.60
N LEU A 534 7.56 -4.14 15.84
CA LEU A 534 8.81 -4.04 16.59
C LEU A 534 8.57 -3.60 18.04
N PRO A 535 9.28 -4.19 19.02
CA PRO A 535 9.19 -3.73 20.40
C PRO A 535 9.72 -2.30 20.52
N LEU A 536 9.09 -1.49 21.38
CA LEU A 536 9.58 -0.15 21.70
C LEU A 536 10.93 -0.25 22.40
N ASN A 537 11.86 0.62 22.00
CA ASN A 537 13.13 0.74 22.68
C ASN A 537 12.89 1.32 24.09
N PRO A 538 13.31 0.64 25.16
CA PRO A 538 13.17 1.16 26.52
C PRO A 538 13.89 2.50 26.74
N ASN A 539 14.91 2.78 25.93
CA ASN A 539 15.69 4.03 25.93
C ASN A 539 15.27 4.97 24.78
N ALA A 540 14.05 4.85 24.26
CA ALA A 540 13.54 5.71 23.21
C ALA A 540 13.60 7.19 23.60
N LEU A 541 13.90 8.05 22.62
CA LEU A 541 13.98 9.49 22.79
C LEU A 541 12.60 10.05 23.11
N ILE A 542 12.42 10.62 24.31
CA ILE A 542 11.22 11.36 24.67
C ILE A 542 11.23 12.69 23.93
N VAL A 543 10.44 12.79 22.87
CA VAL A 543 10.43 13.94 21.95
C VAL A 543 9.86 15.17 22.65
N LYS A 544 10.54 16.30 22.47
CA LYS A 544 10.15 17.61 22.99
C LYS A 544 10.12 18.63 21.87
N PHE A 545 9.14 19.53 21.92
CA PHE A 545 9.04 20.68 21.04
C PHE A 545 8.94 21.95 21.88
N ASN A 546 9.63 22.99 21.44
CA ASN A 546 9.41 24.34 21.93
C ASN A 546 9.40 25.29 20.75
N ILE A 547 8.29 26.02 20.56
CA ILE A 547 8.12 26.91 19.42
C ILE A 547 7.92 28.36 19.87
N GLU A 548 8.48 29.25 19.07
CA GLU A 548 8.31 30.69 19.11
C GLU A 548 7.56 31.13 17.85
N ILE A 549 6.58 32.00 18.04
CA ILE A 549 5.76 32.55 16.97
C ILE A 549 6.13 34.02 16.85
N VAL A 550 6.77 34.37 15.74
CA VAL A 550 7.27 35.72 15.51
C VAL A 550 6.32 36.42 14.56
N LYS A 551 5.65 37.46 15.07
CA LYS A 551 4.71 38.27 14.32
C LYS A 551 5.39 39.51 13.77
N ASN A 552 5.07 39.84 12.54
CA ASN A 552 5.46 41.09 11.89
C ASN A 552 4.37 42.15 12.12
N ALA A 553 4.72 43.42 11.89
CA ALA A 553 3.82 44.56 12.09
C ALA A 553 2.59 44.56 11.17
N ASP A 554 2.67 43.83 10.05
CA ASP A 554 1.59 43.69 9.07
C ASP A 554 0.67 42.48 9.34
N ASN A 555 0.82 41.80 10.49
CA ASN A 555 0.15 40.55 10.86
C ASN A 555 0.51 39.32 9.99
N THR A 556 1.60 39.38 9.21
CA THR A 556 2.28 38.15 8.77
C THR A 556 3.07 37.57 9.94
N PHE A 557 3.37 36.28 9.90
CA PHE A 557 4.14 35.63 10.97
C PHE A 557 4.93 34.45 10.43
N TYR A 558 5.95 34.05 11.16
CA TYR A 558 6.65 32.78 10.95
C TYR A 558 6.80 32.05 12.28
N ILE A 559 6.99 30.74 12.20
CA ILE A 559 7.17 29.88 13.37
C ILE A 559 8.56 29.26 13.29
N LYS A 560 9.31 29.39 14.37
CA LYS A 560 10.57 28.70 14.57
C LYS A 560 10.57 27.98 15.90
N GLY A 561 11.49 27.05 16.09
CA GLY A 561 11.56 26.32 17.34
C GLY A 561 12.78 25.46 17.48
N ILE A 562 12.83 24.81 18.63
CA ILE A 562 13.82 23.80 18.98
C ILE A 562 13.12 22.48 19.29
N THR A 563 13.80 21.39 18.97
CA THR A 563 13.40 20.03 19.28
C THR A 563 14.64 19.17 19.54
N ASN A 564 14.48 18.09 20.29
CA ASN A 564 15.51 17.08 20.45
C ASN A 564 15.45 15.97 19.40
N LEU A 565 14.55 16.07 18.39
CA LEU A 565 14.51 15.13 17.27
C LEU A 565 15.86 15.06 16.56
N TYR A 566 16.13 13.88 16.00
CA TYR A 566 17.30 13.70 15.15
C TYR A 566 17.23 14.59 13.91
N ASP A 567 18.40 15.05 13.44
CA ASP A 567 18.51 15.83 12.21
C ASP A 567 17.88 15.14 11.01
N LYS A 568 17.50 15.95 10.01
CA LYS A 568 16.81 15.53 8.79
C LYS A 568 15.39 15.01 9.00
N ALA A 569 14.83 15.14 10.20
CA ALA A 569 13.40 14.94 10.39
C ALA A 569 12.63 15.99 9.57
N ASN A 570 11.87 15.53 8.57
CA ASN A 570 10.92 16.38 7.87
C ASN A 570 9.72 16.63 8.78
N ILE A 571 9.41 17.90 9.01
CA ILE A 571 8.26 18.34 9.80
C ILE A 571 7.34 19.23 8.97
N MET A 572 6.04 19.09 9.20
CA MET A 572 5.01 19.83 8.50
C MET A 572 4.20 20.67 9.49
N LEU A 573 4.05 21.95 9.21
CA LEU A 573 3.21 22.88 9.95
C LEU A 573 1.91 23.11 9.19
N SER A 574 0.78 22.98 9.88
CA SER A 574 -0.53 23.44 9.44
C SER A 574 -1.03 24.54 10.36
N VAL A 575 -1.37 25.70 9.80
CA VAL A 575 -2.02 26.79 10.51
C VAL A 575 -3.51 26.69 10.25
N LYS A 576 -4.31 26.58 11.32
CA LYS A 576 -5.77 26.50 11.26
C LYS A 576 -6.38 27.67 12.04
N ASP A 577 -7.54 28.15 11.61
CA ASP A 577 -8.31 29.10 12.42
C ASP A 577 -9.10 28.39 13.54
N ILE A 578 -9.82 29.16 14.36
CA ILE A 578 -10.65 28.62 15.46
C ILE A 578 -11.76 27.66 15.00
N ASN A 579 -12.16 27.71 13.73
CA ASN A 579 -13.15 26.79 13.15
C ASN A 579 -12.47 25.52 12.58
N GLY A 580 -11.15 25.39 12.73
CA GLY A 580 -10.36 24.28 12.20
C GLY A 580 -10.07 24.39 10.69
N GLN A 581 -10.43 25.51 10.05
CA GLN A 581 -10.19 25.69 8.61
C GLN A 581 -8.70 25.92 8.38
N LEU A 582 -8.11 25.18 7.43
CA LEU A 582 -6.72 25.34 7.04
C LEU A 582 -6.49 26.71 6.39
N ARG A 583 -5.52 27.45 6.92
CA ARG A 583 -5.16 28.82 6.51
C ARG A 583 -3.76 28.91 5.89
N GLY A 584 -2.92 27.92 6.13
CA GLY A 584 -1.60 27.80 5.50
C GLY A 584 -0.90 26.51 5.89
N GLN A 585 0.02 26.05 5.03
CA GLN A 585 0.92 24.94 5.34
C GLN A 585 2.34 25.27 4.90
N SER A 586 3.32 24.78 5.66
CA SER A 586 4.73 24.81 5.28
C SER A 586 5.39 23.53 5.76
N LYS A 587 6.49 23.15 5.13
CA LYS A 587 7.35 22.05 5.57
C LYS A 587 8.78 22.54 5.74
N THR A 588 9.52 21.93 6.64
CA THR A 588 10.95 22.20 6.85
C THR A 588 11.63 20.94 7.39
N GLU A 589 12.95 20.97 7.51
CA GLU A 589 13.73 19.90 8.14
C GLU A 589 14.35 20.37 9.46
N VAL A 590 14.56 19.43 10.39
CA VAL A 590 15.30 19.69 11.62
C VAL A 590 16.80 19.69 11.32
N ILE A 591 17.48 20.76 11.72
CA ILE A 591 18.93 20.94 11.57
C ILE A 591 19.51 21.40 12.91
N ASN A 592 20.40 20.60 13.49
CA ASN A 592 21.02 20.85 14.80
C ASN A 592 19.98 21.15 15.89
N GLY A 593 18.88 20.39 15.90
CA GLY A 593 17.77 20.55 16.85
C GLY A 593 16.95 21.84 16.67
N CYS A 594 17.15 22.59 15.59
CA CYS A 594 16.39 23.80 15.28
C CYS A 594 15.55 23.59 14.00
N PHE A 595 14.47 24.34 13.89
CA PHE A 595 13.67 24.42 12.66
C PHE A 595 13.02 25.79 12.52
N GLU A 596 12.81 26.20 11.28
CA GLU A 596 12.13 27.45 10.93
C GLU A 596 11.25 27.20 9.69
N PHE A 597 10.01 27.65 9.76
CA PHE A 597 9.07 27.62 8.66
C PHE A 597 9.09 28.96 7.92
N GLU A 598 8.63 28.94 6.67
CA GLU A 598 8.48 30.15 5.86
C GLU A 598 7.47 31.13 6.49
N THR A 599 7.52 32.40 6.07
CA THR A 599 6.57 33.42 6.53
C THR A 599 5.20 33.16 5.91
N PHE A 600 4.19 33.06 6.76
CA PHE A 600 2.81 32.88 6.36
C PHE A 600 2.15 34.23 6.07
N SER A 601 1.48 34.31 4.93
CA SER A 601 0.63 35.44 4.51
C SER A 601 -0.65 34.91 3.86
N ASP A 602 -1.74 35.67 3.95
CA ASP A 602 -2.98 35.44 3.22
C ASP A 602 -2.93 36.25 1.91
N ASN A 603 -2.58 35.59 0.80
CA ASN A 603 -2.45 36.20 -0.53
C ASN A 603 -1.52 37.43 -0.56
N GLY A 604 -0.43 37.41 0.21
CA GLY A 604 0.53 38.51 0.30
C GLY A 604 0.17 39.60 1.32
N ALA A 605 -0.93 39.45 2.06
CA ALA A 605 -1.30 40.30 3.20
C ALA A 605 -1.17 39.53 4.52
N GLY A 606 -1.14 40.23 5.65
CA GLY A 606 -1.20 39.58 6.96
C GLY A 606 -2.58 39.00 7.26
N TYR A 607 -2.61 38.09 8.23
CA TYR A 607 -3.83 37.43 8.65
C TYR A 607 -4.73 38.37 9.46
N SER A 608 -6.03 38.08 9.44
CA SER A 608 -6.99 38.81 10.30
C SER A 608 -6.73 38.50 11.78
N PRO A 609 -6.82 39.49 12.67
CA PRO A 609 -6.65 39.25 14.11
C PRO A 609 -7.62 38.19 14.63
N GLY A 610 -7.12 37.29 15.46
CA GLY A 610 -7.93 36.16 15.94
C GLY A 610 -7.11 35.04 16.56
N LEU A 611 -7.80 34.00 17.04
CA LEU A 611 -7.18 32.79 17.58
C LEU A 611 -6.91 31.79 16.45
N TYR A 612 -5.69 31.27 16.41
CA TYR A 612 -5.19 30.30 15.46
C TYR A 612 -4.51 29.12 16.17
N LEU A 613 -4.45 28.00 15.47
CA LEU A 613 -3.81 26.76 15.90
C LEU A 613 -2.63 26.45 14.98
N ALA A 614 -1.45 26.30 15.56
CA ALA A 614 -0.26 25.77 14.90
C ALA A 614 -0.14 24.28 15.20
N GLU A 615 -0.33 23.44 14.18
CA GLU A 615 -0.22 21.97 14.27
C GLU A 615 1.05 21.53 13.54
N ILE A 616 2.06 21.06 14.29
CA ILE A 616 3.29 20.47 13.76
C ILE A 616 3.16 18.96 13.77
N ILE A 617 3.39 18.35 12.62
CA ILE A 617 3.35 16.90 12.42
C ILE A 617 4.73 16.43 11.95
N VAL A 618 5.24 15.36 12.55
CA VAL A 618 6.27 14.50 11.95
C VAL A 618 5.53 13.36 11.24
N PRO A 619 5.52 13.33 9.90
CA PRO A 619 4.81 12.30 9.13
C PRO A 619 5.32 10.88 9.43
N ILE A 620 4.62 9.87 8.90
CA ILE A 620 4.96 8.46 9.04
C ILE A 620 6.38 8.12 8.55
N PRO A 621 6.99 7.01 9.03
CA PRO A 621 8.38 6.66 8.70
C PRO A 621 8.68 6.53 7.20
N SER A 622 7.73 6.02 6.40
CA SER A 622 7.94 5.74 4.97
C SER A 622 8.16 6.97 4.10
N VAL A 623 7.83 8.17 4.57
CA VAL A 623 8.03 9.44 3.84
C VAL A 623 9.18 10.29 4.39
N GLN A 624 9.88 9.80 5.42
CA GLN A 624 11.02 10.47 6.01
C GLN A 624 12.32 10.15 5.28
N PRO A 625 13.33 11.03 5.37
CA PRO A 625 14.68 10.72 4.90
C PRO A 625 15.28 9.51 5.62
N GLN A 626 16.06 8.72 4.89
CA GLN A 626 16.69 7.51 5.44
C GLN A 626 17.60 7.83 6.64
N GLU A 627 18.32 8.94 6.61
CA GLU A 627 19.20 9.40 7.70
C GLU A 627 18.46 9.55 9.03
N PHE A 628 17.22 10.03 9.00
CA PHE A 628 16.37 10.14 10.16
C PHE A 628 15.86 8.77 10.61
N ILE A 629 15.40 7.93 9.67
CA ILE A 629 14.89 6.58 9.95
C ILE A 629 15.95 5.65 10.56
N LEU A 630 17.22 5.81 10.17
CA LEU A 630 18.34 5.09 10.77
C LEU A 630 18.58 5.43 12.26
N LYS A 631 17.91 6.45 12.80
CA LYS A 631 17.98 6.80 14.22
C LYS A 631 16.62 6.61 14.90
N ALA A 632 15.55 7.07 14.26
CA ALA A 632 14.18 6.98 14.77
C ALA A 632 13.61 5.55 14.77
N GLY A 633 14.06 4.70 13.84
CA GLY A 633 13.51 3.37 13.60
C GLY A 633 12.39 3.38 12.55
N ILE A 634 12.21 2.24 11.86
CA ILE A 634 11.24 2.09 10.76
C ILE A 634 9.78 2.12 11.21
N GLU A 635 9.55 1.96 12.52
CA GLU A 635 8.26 2.04 13.20
C GLU A 635 8.27 3.15 14.28
N TYR A 636 9.25 4.06 14.19
CA TYR A 636 9.57 5.02 15.23
C TYR A 636 9.76 4.39 16.60
N GLU A 637 10.23 3.14 16.67
CA GLU A 637 10.40 2.40 17.92
C GLU A 637 11.45 3.03 18.85
N ASN A 638 12.31 3.92 18.34
CA ASN A 638 13.26 4.71 19.12
C ASN A 638 12.74 6.11 19.52
N LEU A 639 11.46 6.42 19.25
CA LEU A 639 10.81 7.67 19.65
C LEU A 639 9.66 7.40 20.63
N ALA A 640 9.55 8.26 21.64
CA ALA A 640 8.55 8.17 22.70
C ALA A 640 8.10 9.57 23.15
N GLY A 641 7.16 9.61 24.10
CA GLY A 641 6.64 10.85 24.68
C GLY A 641 5.17 11.11 24.34
N GLU A 642 4.63 12.18 24.91
CA GLU A 642 3.20 12.53 24.81
C GLU A 642 2.73 12.89 23.39
N TYR A 643 3.66 13.30 22.51
CA TYR A 643 3.35 13.69 21.14
C TYR A 643 3.28 12.49 20.18
N MET A 644 3.69 11.29 20.61
CA MET A 644 3.65 10.10 19.75
C MET A 644 2.22 9.59 19.63
N ASP A 645 1.72 9.57 18.40
CA ASP A 645 0.49 8.89 18.03
C ASP A 645 0.83 7.63 17.25
N ARG A 646 0.41 6.46 17.76
CA ARG A 646 0.64 5.15 17.13
C ARG A 646 -0.65 4.54 16.59
N THR A 647 -1.64 5.38 16.26
CA THR A 647 -2.92 4.98 15.67
C THR A 647 -3.00 5.35 14.19
N GLY A 648 -4.08 4.95 13.52
CA GLY A 648 -4.31 5.30 12.11
C GLY A 648 -3.38 4.56 11.16
N ILE A 649 -2.89 5.23 10.11
CA ILE A 649 -2.10 4.58 9.03
C ILE A 649 -0.65 4.26 9.39
N GLY A 650 -0.14 4.79 10.49
CA GLY A 650 1.24 4.62 10.92
C GLY A 650 1.62 5.57 12.06
N PRO A 651 2.77 5.35 12.71
CA PRO A 651 3.18 6.18 13.83
C PRO A 651 3.53 7.59 13.34
N THR A 652 3.00 8.61 14.01
CA THR A 652 3.30 10.02 13.76
C THR A 652 3.62 10.74 15.06
N LEU A 653 4.22 11.93 14.96
CA LEU A 653 4.28 12.85 16.09
C LEU A 653 3.38 14.05 15.79
N LYS A 654 2.60 14.48 16.79
CA LYS A 654 1.72 15.63 16.68
C LYS A 654 1.91 16.58 17.86
N TYR A 655 2.29 17.82 17.56
CA TYR A 655 2.38 18.92 18.51
C TYR A 655 1.42 20.03 18.09
N VAL A 656 0.65 20.57 19.04
CA VAL A 656 -0.34 21.63 18.79
C VAL A 656 -0.11 22.78 19.76
N LYS A 657 -0.17 24.02 19.25
CA LYS A 657 -0.12 25.23 20.07
C LYS A 657 -1.10 26.28 19.56
N GLU A 658 -1.85 26.86 20.48
CA GLU A 658 -2.70 28.02 20.20
C GLU A 658 -1.89 29.31 20.21
N PHE A 659 -2.26 30.24 19.33
CA PHE A 659 -1.70 31.58 19.30
C PHE A 659 -2.72 32.58 18.78
N ILE A 660 -2.59 33.81 19.23
CA ILE A 660 -3.38 34.93 18.73
C ILE A 660 -2.57 35.56 17.62
N ILE A 661 -3.18 36.05 16.55
CA ILE A 661 -2.60 37.03 15.62
C ILE A 661 -3.04 38.41 16.04
#